data_AF-A0A3A8L4N7-F1
#
_entry.id   AF-A0A3A8L4N7-F1
#
_cell.length_a   1.000
_cell.length_b   1.000
_cell.length_c   1.000
_cell.angle_alpha   90.00
_cell.angle_beta   90.00
_cell.angle_gamma   90.00
#
_symmetry.space_group_name_H-M   'P 1'
#
loop_
_entity.id
_entity.type
_entity.pdbx_description
1 polymer ?
#
loop_
_entity_poly.entity_id
_entity_poly.type
_entity_poly.pdbx_seq_one_letter_code
_entity_poly.pdbx_strand_id
1 'polypeptide(L)'
;MNELRAAVAKHKATVQGFGSGVTPKLTTAKGEVEALAQGVLTLVATLRPTVDGTVGKLLTQVNAVNVKVLDPSPRFQALATEVQGHRQALTASGTKARASAESLGKEAAAKSQGFEAQAKSSAESSQGQLTALQQQVAQRCDADKKSFDAKLNARKGSKADTEARRSQGHALIEQTKTQLTQDLQGVGTTIAAALAAVLVRLATSRDAATGRSTQLIGTLDGAINDPVRALTALHQEIVGAGKTTQQAHQQQQTALETQQKSLVAQVKAAATAAAGIVDPVDTQVAPSLTAGKTQAAGTLDTLGKTVAGQVATVTAQLAAVEKLIDQVQTRIEAAITQVSTTIDGLVQGTLTAVETLKAPLKQTLDAAFTTLDTLVASVSALKQQVMAMFDLLPQKLEQLQTLFQQLVGSLEALLERALGLLDAIPAADLPKPLVNPAVQGISQVVKQITTQLGTLSSQVGTQLQTVQQTIVSQVETVQTQAQTQIDTATNQVVTQMGTLTQSVLQAIEQATAQVAQVIATGVTQINTARDQGVQQIKAMQQQVAAQVKPLDTQVPERLKALDTQVGTGIDAAVQAMQTTRTAAEGQVTSAKGRLDTHLGATNTSVTAALKSLEAARTSAETTLAGQVDKALAAFKQRAEALKSGAQTQVDAVTTNATASKPQLLSPLDAIGTQLQGGAFAKPVTAVNGRVTAALQALGPKLDALAT
;
A
#
# COMPACT_ATOMS: atom_id res chain seq x y z
N MET A 1 -14.39 59.96 7.74
CA MET A 1 -15.11 58.73 8.15
C MET A 1 -15.34 57.77 6.99
N ASN A 2 -15.91 58.20 5.85
CA ASN A 2 -16.14 57.31 4.69
C ASN A 2 -14.88 56.64 4.14
N GLU A 3 -13.76 57.35 4.06
CA GLU A 3 -12.46 56.78 3.63
C GLU A 3 -11.99 55.65 4.55
N LEU A 4 -12.24 55.76 5.86
CA LEU A 4 -11.87 54.75 6.86
C LEU A 4 -12.74 53.48 6.71
N ARG A 5 -14.03 53.61 6.38
CA ARG A 5 -14.90 52.46 6.05
C ARG A 5 -14.43 51.74 4.78
N ALA A 6 -14.10 52.50 3.73
CA ALA A 6 -13.63 51.92 2.46
C ALA A 6 -12.34 51.11 2.66
N ALA A 7 -11.41 51.58 3.50
CA ALA A 7 -10.19 50.84 3.85
C ALA A 7 -10.51 49.51 4.55
N VAL A 8 -11.39 49.51 5.56
CA VAL A 8 -11.79 48.28 6.27
C VAL A 8 -12.49 47.27 5.34
N ALA A 9 -13.37 47.74 4.44
CA ALA A 9 -14.04 46.88 3.46
C ALA A 9 -13.06 46.22 2.47
N LYS A 10 -12.06 46.97 2.01
CA LYS A 10 -10.98 46.45 1.15
C LYS A 10 -10.18 45.34 1.85
N HIS A 11 -9.83 45.55 3.12
CA HIS A 11 -9.13 44.53 3.92
C HIS A 11 -9.97 43.27 4.13
N LYS A 12 -11.26 43.41 4.37
CA LYS A 12 -12.21 42.29 4.53
C LYS A 12 -12.31 41.43 3.27
N ALA A 13 -12.44 42.06 2.10
CA ALA A 13 -12.44 41.35 0.81
C ALA A 13 -11.12 40.59 0.57
N THR A 14 -9.99 41.21 0.94
CA THR A 14 -8.66 40.58 0.80
C THR A 14 -8.52 39.34 1.69
N VAL A 15 -8.99 39.40 2.94
CA VAL A 15 -8.97 38.27 3.88
C VAL A 15 -9.88 37.12 3.41
N GLN A 16 -11.05 37.44 2.85
CA GLN A 16 -11.96 36.43 2.28
C GLN A 16 -11.37 35.75 1.03
N GLY A 17 -10.76 36.54 0.13
CA GLY A 17 -10.07 36.02 -1.05
C GLY A 17 -8.95 35.05 -0.67
N PHE A 18 -8.13 35.41 0.32
CA PHE A 18 -7.10 34.53 0.86
C PHE A 18 -7.69 33.20 1.40
N GLY A 19 -8.71 33.27 2.26
CA GLY A 19 -9.35 32.08 2.83
C GLY A 19 -9.87 31.10 1.77
N SER A 20 -10.50 31.63 0.71
CA SER A 20 -11.01 30.81 -0.40
C SER A 20 -9.91 30.15 -1.24
N GLY A 21 -8.72 30.77 -1.34
CA GLY A 21 -7.58 30.23 -2.07
C GLY A 21 -6.80 29.13 -1.33
N VAL A 22 -6.92 29.05 -0.01
CA VAL A 22 -6.20 28.06 0.81
C VAL A 22 -6.79 26.65 0.67
N THR A 23 -8.12 26.53 0.62
CA THR A 23 -8.80 25.22 0.50
C THR A 23 -8.37 24.40 -0.72
N PRO A 24 -8.38 24.92 -1.97
CA PRO A 24 -7.93 24.14 -3.13
C PRO A 24 -6.45 23.76 -3.05
N LYS A 25 -5.57 24.62 -2.50
CA LYS A 25 -4.15 24.29 -2.28
C LYS A 25 -4.00 23.06 -1.37
N LEU A 26 -4.74 23.02 -0.26
CA LEU A 26 -4.72 21.89 0.68
C LEU A 26 -5.30 20.60 0.05
N THR A 27 -6.35 20.70 -0.76
CA THR A 27 -6.92 19.54 -1.46
C THR A 27 -5.94 18.95 -2.47
N THR A 28 -5.27 19.78 -3.28
CA THR A 28 -4.23 19.32 -4.20
C THR A 28 -3.11 18.60 -3.45
N ALA A 29 -2.61 19.18 -2.36
CA ALA A 29 -1.56 18.57 -1.53
C ALA A 29 -1.98 17.20 -0.97
N LYS A 30 -3.25 17.04 -0.55
CA LYS A 30 -3.78 15.73 -0.10
C LYS A 30 -3.78 14.69 -1.24
N GLY A 31 -4.17 15.10 -2.45
CA GLY A 31 -4.13 14.23 -3.63
C GLY A 31 -2.70 13.79 -3.99
N GLU A 32 -1.73 14.69 -3.88
CA GLU A 32 -0.31 14.37 -4.08
C GLU A 32 0.20 13.36 -3.04
N VAL A 33 -0.10 13.58 -1.75
CA VAL A 33 0.24 12.64 -0.66
C VAL A 33 -0.35 11.25 -0.92
N GLU A 34 -1.58 11.16 -1.42
CA GLU A 34 -2.23 9.89 -1.75
C GLU A 34 -1.57 9.18 -2.94
N ALA A 35 -1.27 9.91 -4.01
CA ALA A 35 -0.59 9.37 -5.18
C ALA A 35 0.81 8.81 -4.84
N LEU A 36 1.56 9.49 -3.97
CA LEU A 36 2.87 9.05 -3.48
C LEU A 36 2.80 7.70 -2.76
N ALA A 37 1.75 7.46 -1.96
CA ALA A 37 1.56 6.17 -1.28
C ALA A 37 1.15 5.04 -2.25
N GLN A 38 0.22 5.32 -3.16
CA GLN A 38 -0.38 4.33 -4.04
C GLN A 38 0.62 3.69 -5.02
N GLY A 39 1.58 4.48 -5.52
CA GLY A 39 2.61 4.00 -6.45
C GLY A 39 3.44 2.84 -5.87
N VAL A 40 3.85 2.95 -4.60
CA VAL A 40 4.67 1.92 -3.94
C VAL A 40 3.82 0.71 -3.54
N LEU A 41 2.60 0.92 -3.06
CA LEU A 41 1.67 -0.18 -2.73
C LEU A 41 1.41 -1.09 -3.94
N THR A 42 1.33 -0.50 -5.14
CA THR A 42 1.16 -1.27 -6.39
C THR A 42 2.37 -2.15 -6.66
N LEU A 43 3.60 -1.66 -6.42
CA LEU A 43 4.82 -2.46 -6.58
C LEU A 43 4.86 -3.63 -5.58
N VAL A 44 4.50 -3.38 -4.31
CA VAL A 44 4.42 -4.43 -3.28
C VAL A 44 3.48 -5.56 -3.71
N ALA A 45 2.30 -5.22 -4.23
CA ALA A 45 1.30 -6.19 -4.68
C ALA A 45 1.78 -7.12 -5.82
N THR A 46 2.81 -6.74 -6.58
CA THR A 46 3.36 -7.57 -7.67
C THR A 46 4.40 -8.59 -7.22
N LEU A 47 4.96 -8.46 -6.01
CA LEU A 47 6.05 -9.30 -5.53
C LEU A 47 5.61 -10.76 -5.34
N ARG A 48 4.50 -11.00 -4.61
CA ARG A 48 4.02 -12.35 -4.30
C ARG A 48 3.63 -13.15 -5.57
N PRO A 49 2.85 -12.61 -6.54
CA PRO A 49 2.55 -13.32 -7.78
C PRO A 49 3.80 -13.70 -8.60
N THR A 50 4.85 -12.87 -8.57
CA THR A 50 6.12 -13.15 -9.26
C THR A 50 6.85 -14.35 -8.64
N VAL A 51 6.86 -14.44 -7.31
CA VAL A 51 7.41 -15.58 -6.57
C VAL A 51 6.63 -16.85 -6.90
N ASP A 52 5.31 -16.82 -6.76
CA ASP A 52 4.44 -17.97 -6.98
C ASP A 52 4.56 -18.50 -8.42
N GLY A 53 4.58 -17.60 -9.40
CA GLY A 53 4.75 -17.97 -10.81
C GLY A 53 6.12 -18.62 -11.10
N THR A 54 7.19 -18.15 -10.46
CA THR A 54 8.55 -18.69 -10.66
C THR A 54 8.70 -20.05 -9.98
N VAL A 55 8.26 -20.16 -8.72
CA VAL A 55 8.27 -21.42 -7.95
C VAL A 55 7.39 -22.47 -8.62
N GLY A 56 6.19 -22.09 -9.10
CA GLY A 56 5.28 -23.00 -9.79
C GLY A 56 5.87 -23.59 -11.07
N LYS A 57 6.58 -22.79 -11.86
CA LYS A 57 7.32 -23.26 -13.04
C LYS A 57 8.41 -24.27 -12.67
N LEU A 58 9.22 -23.96 -11.66
CA LEU A 58 10.28 -24.86 -11.18
C LEU A 58 9.70 -26.19 -10.68
N LEU A 59 8.62 -26.14 -9.89
CA LEU A 59 7.97 -27.35 -9.38
C LEU A 59 7.42 -28.22 -10.51
N THR A 60 6.85 -27.60 -11.55
CA THR A 60 6.36 -28.29 -12.74
C THR A 60 7.50 -28.98 -13.48
N GLN A 61 8.64 -28.29 -13.67
CA GLN A 61 9.83 -28.87 -14.31
C GLN A 61 10.38 -30.07 -13.53
N VAL A 62 10.48 -29.95 -12.20
CA VAL A 62 10.98 -31.04 -11.35
C VAL A 62 10.04 -32.24 -11.37
N ASN A 63 8.73 -32.03 -11.38
CA ASN A 63 7.77 -33.13 -11.44
C ASN A 63 7.70 -33.80 -12.82
N ALA A 64 8.00 -33.05 -13.89
CA ALA A 64 7.98 -33.56 -15.26
C ALA A 64 9.23 -34.37 -15.64
N VAL A 65 10.32 -34.30 -14.86
CA VAL A 65 11.55 -35.04 -15.17
C VAL A 65 11.29 -36.55 -15.13
N ASN A 66 11.66 -37.23 -16.21
CA ASN A 66 11.52 -38.68 -16.27
C ASN A 66 12.65 -39.33 -15.46
N VAL A 67 12.29 -40.02 -14.38
CA VAL A 67 13.21 -40.80 -13.53
C VAL A 67 13.06 -42.31 -13.71
N LYS A 68 12.24 -42.76 -14.67
CA LYS A 68 11.98 -44.17 -14.87
C LYS A 68 13.14 -44.83 -15.62
N VAL A 69 13.71 -45.87 -15.03
CA VAL A 69 14.75 -46.73 -15.61
C VAL A 69 14.07 -47.95 -16.23
N LEU A 70 14.49 -48.37 -17.42
CA LEU A 70 13.99 -49.61 -18.04
C LEU A 70 14.47 -50.83 -17.24
N ASP A 71 13.58 -51.80 -16.96
CA ASP A 71 13.94 -53.06 -16.29
C ASP A 71 14.42 -54.11 -17.30
N PRO A 72 15.71 -54.50 -17.30
CA PRO A 72 16.22 -55.51 -18.21
C PRO A 72 16.07 -56.95 -17.67
N SER A 73 15.60 -57.15 -16.43
CA SER A 73 15.47 -58.46 -15.79
C SER A 73 14.63 -59.50 -16.56
N PRO A 74 13.57 -59.14 -17.32
CA PRO A 74 12.78 -60.11 -18.09
C PRO A 74 13.59 -60.86 -19.15
N ARG A 75 14.74 -60.29 -19.59
CA ARG A 75 15.62 -60.94 -20.56
C ARG A 75 16.27 -62.21 -20.02
N PHE A 76 16.53 -62.28 -18.71
CA PHE A 76 17.00 -63.52 -18.07
C PHE A 76 15.93 -64.61 -18.08
N GLN A 77 14.65 -64.25 -17.92
CA GLN A 77 13.55 -65.22 -17.99
C GLN A 77 13.44 -65.84 -19.39
N ALA A 78 13.63 -65.05 -20.44
CA ALA A 78 13.67 -65.54 -21.81
C ALA A 78 14.83 -66.55 -22.01
N LEU A 79 16.04 -66.21 -21.54
CA LEU A 79 17.19 -67.12 -21.63
C LEU A 79 17.01 -68.38 -20.77
N ALA A 80 16.43 -68.26 -19.58
CA ALA A 80 16.14 -69.41 -18.71
C ALA A 80 15.19 -70.40 -19.41
N THR A 81 14.22 -69.89 -20.17
CA THR A 81 13.29 -70.67 -20.99
C THR A 81 14.01 -71.35 -22.15
N GLU A 82 14.94 -70.65 -22.83
CA GLU A 82 15.79 -71.21 -23.89
C GLU A 82 16.64 -72.39 -23.37
N VAL A 83 17.29 -72.23 -22.20
CA VAL A 83 18.07 -73.29 -21.54
C VAL A 83 17.21 -74.49 -21.15
N GLN A 84 15.98 -74.25 -20.67
CA GLN A 84 15.03 -75.32 -20.40
C GLN A 84 14.67 -76.09 -21.69
N GLY A 85 14.50 -75.39 -22.81
CA GLY A 85 14.29 -76.00 -24.12
C GLY A 85 15.48 -76.87 -24.57
N HIS A 86 16.71 -76.42 -24.35
CA HIS A 86 17.91 -77.23 -24.63
C HIS A 86 17.95 -78.52 -23.83
N ARG A 87 17.59 -78.46 -22.53
CA ARG A 87 17.51 -79.65 -21.68
C ARG A 87 16.50 -80.66 -22.22
N GLN A 88 15.30 -80.21 -22.60
CA GLN A 88 14.25 -81.07 -23.16
C GLN A 88 14.70 -81.72 -24.47
N ALA A 89 15.34 -80.95 -25.36
CA ALA A 89 15.86 -81.45 -26.62
C ALA A 89 16.93 -82.53 -26.42
N LEU A 90 17.87 -82.31 -25.49
CA LEU A 90 18.91 -83.29 -25.18
C LEU A 90 18.35 -84.59 -24.60
N THR A 91 17.39 -84.50 -23.67
CA THR A 91 16.71 -85.68 -23.12
C THR A 91 15.97 -86.47 -24.20
N ALA A 92 15.30 -85.80 -25.14
CA ALA A 92 14.63 -86.44 -26.26
C ALA A 92 15.62 -87.15 -27.21
N SER A 93 16.72 -86.45 -27.56
CA SER A 93 17.83 -87.00 -28.37
C SER A 93 18.42 -88.25 -27.71
N GLY A 94 18.68 -88.16 -26.41
CA GLY A 94 19.17 -89.25 -25.60
C GLY A 94 18.23 -90.46 -25.56
N THR A 95 16.93 -90.24 -25.41
CA THR A 95 15.92 -91.31 -25.43
C THR A 95 15.95 -92.07 -26.77
N LYS A 96 16.08 -91.35 -27.89
CA LYS A 96 16.18 -91.94 -29.23
C LYS A 96 17.46 -92.76 -29.42
N ALA A 97 18.60 -92.25 -28.94
CA ALA A 97 19.87 -92.96 -28.96
C ALA A 97 19.81 -94.24 -28.10
N ARG A 98 19.16 -94.17 -26.93
CA ARG A 98 18.99 -95.33 -26.04
C ARG A 98 18.20 -96.44 -26.70
N ALA A 99 17.08 -96.09 -27.33
CA ALA A 99 16.28 -97.04 -28.09
C ALA A 99 17.09 -97.73 -29.20
N SER A 100 17.98 -96.98 -29.88
CA SER A 100 18.87 -97.52 -30.91
C SER A 100 19.89 -98.52 -30.31
N ALA A 101 20.51 -98.18 -29.18
CA ALA A 101 21.45 -99.07 -28.49
C ALA A 101 20.77 -100.35 -27.94
N GLU A 102 19.58 -100.23 -27.34
CA GLU A 102 18.80 -101.37 -26.84
C GLU A 102 18.37 -102.33 -27.96
N SER A 103 18.09 -101.80 -29.16
CA SER A 103 17.67 -102.61 -30.30
C SER A 103 18.69 -103.68 -30.68
N LEU A 104 20.00 -103.41 -30.46
CA LEU A 104 21.08 -104.35 -30.76
C LEU A 104 20.97 -105.62 -29.92
N GLY A 105 20.81 -105.47 -28.61
CA GLY A 105 20.67 -106.60 -27.68
C GLY A 105 19.37 -107.36 -27.92
N LYS A 106 18.26 -106.62 -28.11
CA LYS A 106 16.94 -107.21 -28.37
C LYS A 106 16.92 -108.03 -29.67
N GLU A 107 17.49 -107.50 -30.76
CA GLU A 107 17.53 -108.20 -32.04
C GLU A 107 18.45 -109.43 -32.00
N ALA A 108 19.63 -109.31 -31.37
CA ALA A 108 20.55 -110.44 -31.22
C ALA A 108 19.94 -111.56 -30.35
N ALA A 109 19.26 -111.21 -29.26
CA ALA A 109 18.54 -112.16 -28.42
C ALA A 109 17.44 -112.89 -29.20
N ALA A 110 16.61 -112.15 -29.94
CA ALA A 110 15.54 -112.72 -30.76
C ALA A 110 16.08 -113.67 -31.85
N LYS A 111 17.10 -113.26 -32.61
CA LYS A 111 17.74 -114.10 -33.63
C LYS A 111 18.38 -115.36 -33.02
N SER A 112 19.11 -115.20 -31.92
CA SER A 112 19.76 -116.32 -31.23
C SER A 112 18.76 -117.36 -30.73
N GLN A 113 17.66 -116.92 -30.10
CA GLN A 113 16.57 -117.80 -29.66
C GLN A 113 15.90 -118.53 -30.84
N GLY A 114 15.64 -117.82 -31.95
CA GLY A 114 15.07 -118.43 -33.16
C GLY A 114 15.97 -119.51 -33.76
N PHE A 115 17.28 -119.24 -33.89
CA PHE A 115 18.24 -120.22 -34.39
C PHE A 115 18.50 -121.37 -33.42
N GLU A 116 18.46 -121.13 -32.11
CA GLU A 116 18.55 -122.19 -31.11
C GLU A 116 17.39 -123.17 -31.25
N ALA A 117 16.16 -122.67 -31.39
CA ALA A 117 14.99 -123.51 -31.62
C ALA A 117 15.11 -124.30 -32.94
N GLN A 118 15.55 -123.64 -34.01
CA GLN A 118 15.79 -124.29 -35.31
C GLN A 118 16.88 -125.38 -35.22
N ALA A 119 17.98 -125.12 -34.52
CA ALA A 119 19.09 -126.05 -34.36
C ALA A 119 18.66 -127.31 -33.59
N LYS A 120 17.95 -127.12 -32.47
CA LYS A 120 17.41 -128.23 -31.66
C LYS A 120 16.45 -129.09 -32.47
N SER A 121 15.47 -128.48 -33.13
CA SER A 121 14.51 -129.19 -33.97
C SER A 121 15.18 -129.94 -35.13
N SER A 122 16.16 -129.33 -35.79
CA SER A 122 16.90 -129.97 -36.89
C SER A 122 17.74 -131.15 -36.42
N ALA A 123 18.41 -131.01 -35.27
CA ALA A 123 19.20 -132.08 -34.68
C ALA A 123 18.31 -133.25 -34.20
N GLU A 124 17.17 -132.95 -33.58
CA GLU A 124 16.17 -133.95 -33.17
C GLU A 124 15.64 -134.73 -34.38
N SER A 125 15.30 -134.04 -35.48
CA SER A 125 14.87 -134.67 -36.73
C SER A 125 15.97 -135.59 -37.29
N SER A 126 17.22 -135.12 -37.36
CA SER A 126 18.35 -135.93 -37.82
C SER A 126 18.62 -137.15 -36.91
N GLN A 127 18.49 -136.99 -35.60
CA GLN A 127 18.62 -138.08 -34.65
C GLN A 127 17.53 -139.13 -34.84
N GLY A 128 16.27 -138.69 -35.05
CA GLY A 128 15.16 -139.58 -35.39
C GLY A 128 15.41 -140.38 -36.68
N GLN A 129 15.99 -139.75 -37.70
CA GLN A 129 16.40 -140.43 -38.95
C GLN A 129 17.50 -141.46 -38.71
N LEU A 130 18.50 -141.19 -37.86
CA LEU A 130 19.52 -142.17 -37.50
C LEU A 130 18.93 -143.37 -36.75
N THR A 131 18.01 -143.13 -35.81
CA THR A 131 17.32 -144.21 -35.10
C THR A 131 16.52 -145.09 -36.08
N ALA A 132 15.86 -144.49 -37.07
CA ALA A 132 15.17 -145.24 -38.12
C ALA A 132 16.15 -146.06 -38.99
N LEU A 133 17.30 -145.48 -39.37
CA LEU A 133 18.35 -146.21 -40.11
C LEU A 133 18.93 -147.38 -39.31
N GLN A 134 19.13 -147.20 -38.01
CA GLN A 134 19.61 -148.26 -37.13
C GLN A 134 18.61 -149.43 -37.05
N GLN A 135 17.31 -149.12 -36.95
CA GLN A 135 16.24 -150.13 -37.01
C GLN A 135 16.24 -150.85 -38.37
N GLN A 136 16.44 -150.12 -39.47
CA GLN A 136 16.50 -150.69 -40.81
C GLN A 136 17.71 -151.63 -40.99
N VAL A 137 18.89 -151.27 -40.47
CA VAL A 137 20.08 -152.13 -40.46
C VAL A 137 19.79 -153.42 -39.70
N ALA A 138 19.21 -153.33 -38.50
CA ALA A 138 18.88 -154.51 -37.69
C ALA A 138 17.91 -155.44 -38.44
N GLN A 139 16.82 -154.88 -38.98
CA GLN A 139 15.83 -155.64 -39.75
C GLN A 139 16.43 -156.29 -41.00
N ARG A 140 17.30 -155.57 -41.73
CA ARG A 140 17.90 -156.10 -42.96
C ARG A 140 18.91 -157.20 -42.68
N CYS A 141 19.78 -157.02 -41.69
CA CYS A 141 20.71 -158.07 -41.25
C CYS A 141 19.95 -159.32 -40.77
N ASP A 142 18.85 -159.16 -40.03
CA ASP A 142 18.03 -160.30 -39.59
C ASP A 142 17.34 -161.00 -40.78
N ALA A 143 16.92 -160.25 -41.80
CA ALA A 143 16.37 -160.80 -43.05
C ALA A 143 17.43 -161.52 -43.89
N ASP A 144 18.62 -160.92 -44.05
CA ASP A 144 19.76 -161.52 -44.76
C ASP A 144 20.23 -162.80 -44.05
N LYS A 145 20.19 -162.84 -42.70
CA LYS A 145 20.46 -164.05 -41.91
C LYS A 145 19.45 -165.17 -42.20
N LYS A 146 18.16 -164.87 -42.18
CA LYS A 146 17.10 -165.84 -42.54
C LYS A 146 17.25 -166.34 -43.97
N SER A 147 17.54 -165.45 -44.91
CA SER A 147 17.75 -165.77 -46.34
C SER A 147 18.98 -166.68 -46.53
N PHE A 148 20.10 -166.35 -45.87
CA PHE A 148 21.32 -167.14 -45.90
C PHE A 148 21.12 -168.54 -45.30
N ASP A 149 20.43 -168.65 -44.16
CA ASP A 149 20.09 -169.94 -43.54
C ASP A 149 19.22 -170.79 -44.47
N ALA A 150 18.24 -170.19 -45.16
CA ALA A 150 17.41 -170.89 -46.13
C ALA A 150 18.24 -171.42 -47.33
N LYS A 151 19.19 -170.64 -47.84
CA LYS A 151 20.09 -171.07 -48.93
C LYS A 151 21.02 -172.20 -48.49
N LEU A 152 21.59 -172.13 -47.29
CA LEU A 152 22.43 -173.20 -46.74
C LEU A 152 21.65 -174.51 -46.53
N ASN A 153 20.38 -174.44 -46.12
CA ASN A 153 19.53 -175.63 -45.96
C ASN A 153 19.22 -176.34 -47.29
N ALA A 154 19.31 -175.64 -48.43
CA ALA A 154 19.12 -176.21 -49.76
C ALA A 154 20.40 -176.80 -50.38
N ARG A 155 21.56 -176.64 -49.72
CA ARG A 155 22.88 -177.05 -50.24
C ARG A 155 23.11 -178.56 -50.07
N LYS A 156 23.73 -179.20 -51.06
CA LYS A 156 24.17 -180.61 -51.00
C LYS A 156 25.63 -180.66 -50.54
N GLY A 157 25.90 -181.12 -49.32
CA GLY A 157 27.26 -181.18 -48.73
C GLY A 157 27.29 -181.84 -47.34
N SER A 158 28.46 -181.92 -46.69
CA SER A 158 28.57 -182.49 -45.34
C SER A 158 27.95 -181.56 -44.28
N LYS A 159 27.37 -182.15 -43.23
CA LYS A 159 26.75 -181.39 -42.12
C LYS A 159 27.76 -180.47 -41.41
N ALA A 160 29.02 -180.91 -41.31
CA ALA A 160 30.11 -180.14 -40.70
C ALA A 160 30.51 -178.91 -41.53
N ASP A 161 30.61 -179.04 -42.87
CA ASP A 161 30.96 -177.91 -43.77
C ASP A 161 29.83 -176.87 -43.83
N THR A 162 28.57 -177.33 -43.78
CA THR A 162 27.40 -176.43 -43.77
C THR A 162 27.31 -175.63 -42.46
N GLU A 163 27.63 -176.24 -41.31
CA GLU A 163 27.67 -175.54 -40.02
C GLU A 163 28.83 -174.54 -39.94
N ALA A 164 30.01 -174.90 -40.47
CA ALA A 164 31.16 -174.00 -40.52
C ALA A 164 30.85 -172.75 -41.38
N ARG A 165 30.21 -172.93 -42.54
CA ARG A 165 29.76 -171.81 -43.40
C ARG A 165 28.62 -171.01 -42.78
N ARG A 166 27.71 -171.65 -42.03
CA ARG A 166 26.68 -170.94 -41.24
C ARG A 166 27.32 -170.01 -40.21
N SER A 167 28.27 -170.53 -39.44
CA SER A 167 29.02 -169.74 -38.45
C SER A 167 29.77 -168.58 -39.11
N GLN A 168 30.44 -168.81 -40.25
CA GLN A 168 31.14 -167.76 -41.00
C GLN A 168 30.20 -166.68 -41.56
N GLY A 169 29.05 -167.05 -42.14
CA GLY A 169 28.09 -166.07 -42.66
C GLY A 169 27.35 -165.32 -41.56
N HIS A 170 27.00 -165.97 -40.44
CA HIS A 170 26.46 -165.29 -39.25
C HIS A 170 27.49 -164.32 -38.66
N ALA A 171 28.77 -164.72 -38.58
CA ALA A 171 29.84 -163.84 -38.14
C ALA A 171 30.01 -162.63 -39.07
N LEU A 172 29.91 -162.80 -40.39
CA LEU A 172 29.97 -161.70 -41.36
C LEU A 172 28.78 -160.73 -41.23
N ILE A 173 27.57 -161.25 -41.01
CA ILE A 173 26.36 -160.44 -40.77
C ILE A 173 26.49 -159.67 -39.46
N GLU A 174 26.89 -160.32 -38.37
CA GLU A 174 27.06 -159.67 -37.06
C GLU A 174 28.21 -158.67 -37.07
N GLN A 175 29.31 -158.94 -37.79
CA GLN A 175 30.39 -157.98 -38.01
C GLN A 175 29.89 -156.75 -38.77
N THR A 176 29.11 -156.94 -39.84
CA THR A 176 28.54 -155.84 -40.63
C THR A 176 27.53 -155.03 -39.80
N LYS A 177 26.65 -155.71 -39.05
CA LYS A 177 25.68 -155.10 -38.14
C LYS A 177 26.36 -154.29 -37.04
N THR A 178 27.42 -154.84 -36.43
CA THR A 178 28.20 -154.17 -35.39
C THR A 178 28.91 -152.94 -35.94
N GLN A 179 29.58 -153.07 -37.08
CA GLN A 179 30.28 -151.94 -37.73
C GLN A 179 29.30 -150.82 -38.12
N LEU A 180 28.18 -151.15 -38.74
CA LEU A 180 27.17 -150.15 -39.12
C LEU A 180 26.51 -149.51 -37.89
N THR A 181 26.31 -150.27 -36.81
CA THR A 181 25.80 -149.72 -35.54
C THR A 181 26.80 -148.75 -34.91
N GLN A 182 28.09 -149.08 -34.89
CA GLN A 182 29.15 -148.20 -34.40
C GLN A 182 29.27 -146.93 -35.27
N ASP A 183 29.19 -147.07 -36.59
CA ASP A 183 29.19 -145.94 -37.52
C ASP A 183 27.99 -145.00 -37.27
N LEU A 184 26.78 -145.54 -37.11
CA LEU A 184 25.57 -144.77 -36.81
C LEU A 184 25.64 -144.08 -35.43
N GLN A 185 26.17 -144.77 -34.41
CA GLN A 185 26.42 -144.16 -33.10
C GLN A 185 27.45 -143.03 -33.17
N GLY A 186 28.53 -143.22 -33.94
CA GLY A 186 29.54 -142.18 -34.18
C GLY A 186 28.98 -140.95 -34.90
N VAL A 187 28.01 -141.12 -35.81
CA VAL A 187 27.29 -139.97 -36.39
C VAL A 187 26.36 -139.32 -35.37
N GLY A 188 25.67 -140.08 -34.53
CA GLY A 188 24.84 -139.54 -33.44
C GLY A 188 25.64 -138.67 -32.45
N THR A 189 26.82 -139.11 -32.03
CA THR A 189 27.72 -138.31 -31.18
C THR A 189 28.22 -137.06 -31.90
N THR A 190 28.51 -137.16 -33.20
CA THR A 190 28.90 -136.02 -34.05
C THR A 190 27.78 -134.97 -34.14
N ILE A 191 26.52 -135.39 -34.29
CA ILE A 191 25.36 -134.49 -34.32
C ILE A 191 25.17 -133.80 -32.97
N ALA A 192 25.26 -134.55 -31.86
CA ALA A 192 25.15 -133.97 -30.51
C ALA A 192 26.27 -132.94 -30.23
N ALA A 193 27.52 -133.25 -30.62
CA ALA A 193 28.64 -132.32 -30.49
C ALA A 193 28.46 -131.08 -31.39
N ALA A 194 27.97 -131.25 -32.61
CA ALA A 194 27.67 -130.14 -33.51
C ALA A 194 26.56 -129.24 -32.95
N LEU A 195 25.52 -129.81 -32.34
CA LEU A 195 24.44 -129.05 -31.70
C LEU A 195 24.99 -128.23 -30.53
N ALA A 196 25.76 -128.85 -29.64
CA ALA A 196 26.39 -128.17 -28.52
C ALA A 196 27.29 -127.00 -29.01
N ALA A 197 28.09 -127.22 -30.04
CA ALA A 197 28.94 -126.19 -30.63
C ALA A 197 28.13 -125.01 -31.23
N VAL A 198 27.00 -125.30 -31.91
CA VAL A 198 26.10 -124.26 -32.41
C VAL A 198 25.47 -123.46 -31.26
N LEU A 199 24.96 -124.14 -30.23
CA LEU A 199 24.34 -123.48 -29.08
C LEU A 199 25.32 -122.57 -28.33
N VAL A 200 26.56 -123.01 -28.14
CA VAL A 200 27.63 -122.18 -27.55
C VAL A 200 27.90 -120.96 -28.43
N ARG A 201 28.05 -121.12 -29.74
CA ARG A 201 28.28 -119.99 -30.66
C ARG A 201 27.12 -118.99 -30.66
N LEU A 202 25.87 -119.47 -30.60
CA LEU A 202 24.67 -118.63 -30.48
C LEU A 202 24.63 -117.84 -29.17
N ALA A 203 24.97 -118.49 -28.05
CA ALA A 203 25.06 -117.84 -26.74
C ALA A 203 26.17 -116.78 -26.72
N THR A 204 27.38 -117.11 -27.18
CA THR A 204 28.51 -116.18 -27.24
C THR A 204 28.19 -114.96 -28.10
N SER A 205 27.57 -115.14 -29.27
CA SER A 205 27.22 -114.02 -30.14
C SER A 205 26.13 -113.13 -29.54
N ARG A 206 25.14 -113.73 -28.86
CA ARG A 206 24.10 -113.00 -28.12
C ARG A 206 24.69 -112.19 -26.98
N ASP A 207 25.57 -112.80 -26.18
CA ASP A 207 26.16 -112.17 -25.00
C ASP A 207 27.09 -111.03 -25.40
N ALA A 208 27.83 -111.18 -26.50
CA ALA A 208 28.63 -110.09 -27.07
C ALA A 208 27.75 -108.88 -27.51
N ALA A 209 26.64 -109.14 -28.19
CA ALA A 209 25.72 -108.08 -28.61
C ALA A 209 25.02 -107.39 -27.43
N THR A 210 24.62 -108.18 -26.43
CA THR A 210 23.99 -107.67 -25.19
C THR A 210 24.99 -106.86 -24.37
N GLY A 211 26.22 -107.35 -24.21
CA GLY A 211 27.30 -106.64 -23.54
C GLY A 211 27.62 -105.31 -24.21
N ARG A 212 27.68 -105.29 -25.55
CA ARG A 212 27.89 -104.04 -26.31
C ARG A 212 26.73 -103.06 -26.16
N SER A 213 25.48 -103.56 -26.18
CA SER A 213 24.28 -102.75 -25.93
C SER A 213 24.35 -102.07 -24.56
N THR A 214 24.64 -102.83 -23.50
CA THR A 214 24.80 -102.30 -22.13
C THR A 214 25.91 -101.26 -22.04
N GLN A 215 27.05 -101.50 -22.69
CA GLN A 215 28.17 -100.55 -22.71
C GLN A 215 27.77 -99.23 -23.37
N LEU A 216 27.11 -99.28 -24.53
CA LEU A 216 26.64 -98.09 -25.25
C LEU A 216 25.62 -97.31 -24.43
N ILE A 217 24.70 -98.00 -23.75
CA ILE A 217 23.73 -97.39 -22.84
C ILE A 217 24.45 -96.68 -21.68
N GLY A 218 25.45 -97.31 -21.06
CA GLY A 218 26.23 -96.69 -19.99
C GLY A 218 26.99 -95.43 -20.45
N THR A 219 27.59 -95.46 -21.64
CA THR A 219 28.22 -94.27 -22.24
C THR A 219 27.20 -93.17 -22.52
N LEU A 220 26.01 -93.54 -23.01
CA LEU A 220 24.93 -92.60 -23.28
C LEU A 220 24.40 -91.94 -22.00
N ASP A 221 24.25 -92.70 -20.92
CA ASP A 221 23.80 -92.19 -19.63
C ASP A 221 24.76 -91.13 -19.09
N GLY A 222 26.07 -91.33 -19.22
CA GLY A 222 27.07 -90.30 -18.91
C GLY A 222 26.96 -89.06 -19.82
N ALA A 223 26.79 -89.28 -21.13
CA ALA A 223 26.68 -88.21 -22.13
C ALA A 223 25.44 -87.31 -21.96
N ILE A 224 24.39 -87.79 -21.30
CA ILE A 224 23.14 -87.04 -21.09
C ILE A 224 23.04 -86.49 -19.66
N ASN A 225 23.26 -87.33 -18.65
CA ASN A 225 22.89 -86.99 -17.28
C ASN A 225 23.70 -85.81 -16.74
N ASP A 226 25.00 -85.76 -17.01
CA ASP A 226 25.86 -84.69 -16.53
C ASP A 226 25.53 -83.35 -17.22
N PRO A 227 25.41 -83.27 -18.56
CA PRO A 227 24.95 -82.05 -19.21
C PRO A 227 23.53 -81.62 -18.81
N VAL A 228 22.59 -82.55 -18.60
CA VAL A 228 21.23 -82.23 -18.12
C VAL A 228 21.26 -81.61 -16.72
N ARG A 229 22.09 -82.13 -15.82
CA ARG A 229 22.31 -81.55 -14.48
C ARG A 229 22.96 -80.16 -14.60
N ALA A 230 23.97 -80.01 -15.45
CA ALA A 230 24.64 -78.74 -15.68
C ALA A 230 23.69 -77.67 -16.27
N LEU A 231 22.84 -78.03 -17.23
CA LEU A 231 21.81 -77.14 -17.78
C LEU A 231 20.75 -76.77 -16.72
N THR A 232 20.42 -77.69 -15.82
CA THR A 232 19.49 -77.39 -14.71
C THR A 232 20.11 -76.42 -13.71
N ALA A 233 21.39 -76.58 -13.36
CA ALA A 233 22.12 -75.62 -12.53
C ALA A 233 22.21 -74.25 -13.22
N LEU A 234 22.57 -74.23 -14.50
CA LEU A 234 22.64 -73.01 -15.31
C LEU A 234 21.31 -72.26 -15.36
N HIS A 235 20.19 -72.97 -15.51
CA HIS A 235 18.85 -72.38 -15.44
C HIS A 235 18.61 -71.67 -14.10
N GLN A 236 18.98 -72.29 -12.98
CA GLN A 236 18.85 -71.65 -11.66
C GLN A 236 19.78 -70.44 -11.48
N GLU A 237 21.01 -70.53 -11.99
CA GLU A 237 21.94 -69.39 -12.02
C GLU A 237 21.37 -68.20 -12.81
N ILE A 238 20.77 -68.46 -13.99
CA ILE A 238 20.13 -67.43 -14.83
C ILE A 238 18.94 -66.79 -14.11
N VAL A 239 18.06 -67.60 -13.49
CA VAL A 239 16.91 -67.08 -12.72
C VAL A 239 17.38 -66.26 -11.52
N GLY A 240 18.42 -66.71 -10.82
CA GLY A 240 19.06 -65.98 -9.73
C GLY A 240 19.63 -64.64 -10.18
N ALA A 241 20.37 -64.62 -11.29
CA ALA A 241 20.89 -63.40 -11.89
C ALA A 241 19.77 -62.42 -12.26
N GLY A 242 18.66 -62.92 -12.83
CA GLY A 242 17.47 -62.11 -13.13
C GLY A 242 16.89 -61.42 -11.89
N LYS A 243 16.75 -62.14 -10.77
CA LYS A 243 16.30 -61.56 -9.49
C LYS A 243 17.26 -60.50 -8.96
N THR A 244 18.57 -60.76 -9.02
CA THR A 244 19.59 -59.80 -8.59
C THR A 244 19.54 -58.52 -9.43
N THR A 245 19.38 -58.65 -10.75
CA THR A 245 19.19 -57.51 -11.66
C THR A 245 17.90 -56.74 -11.34
N GLN A 246 16.81 -57.44 -11.06
CA GLN A 246 15.54 -56.80 -10.67
C GLN A 246 15.68 -55.99 -9.37
N GLN A 247 16.39 -56.53 -8.37
CA GLN A 247 16.67 -55.81 -7.13
C GLN A 247 17.56 -54.58 -7.37
N ALA A 248 18.62 -54.71 -8.18
CA ALA A 248 19.48 -53.60 -8.55
C ALA A 248 18.70 -52.50 -9.30
N HIS A 249 17.81 -52.89 -10.22
CA HIS A 249 16.90 -51.97 -10.90
C HIS A 249 16.00 -51.21 -9.91
N GLN A 250 15.35 -51.92 -8.98
CA GLN A 250 14.48 -51.29 -7.97
C GLN A 250 15.24 -50.32 -7.06
N GLN A 251 16.48 -50.66 -6.68
CA GLN A 251 17.34 -49.77 -5.89
C GLN A 251 17.69 -48.48 -6.66
N GLN A 252 18.07 -48.60 -7.94
CA GLN A 252 18.36 -47.44 -8.79
C GLN A 252 17.12 -46.56 -9.01
N GLN A 253 15.97 -47.19 -9.29
CA GLN A 253 14.69 -46.49 -9.45
C GLN A 253 14.33 -45.70 -8.18
N THR A 254 14.44 -46.33 -7.01
CA THR A 254 14.14 -45.69 -5.71
C THR A 254 15.10 -44.53 -5.42
N ALA A 255 16.38 -44.68 -5.76
CA ALA A 255 17.37 -43.62 -5.58
C ALA A 255 17.04 -42.37 -6.42
N LEU A 256 16.68 -42.55 -7.70
CA LEU A 256 16.29 -41.45 -8.58
C LEU A 256 15.00 -40.77 -8.13
N GLU A 257 13.99 -41.54 -7.70
CA GLU A 257 12.75 -41.00 -7.13
C GLU A 257 12.99 -40.21 -5.85
N THR A 258 13.93 -40.67 -5.00
CA THR A 258 14.32 -39.97 -3.78
C THR A 258 15.03 -38.65 -4.11
N GLN A 259 15.92 -38.64 -5.10
CA GLN A 259 16.55 -37.41 -5.58
C GLN A 259 15.53 -36.42 -6.13
N GLN A 260 14.55 -36.87 -6.93
CA GLN A 260 13.46 -36.03 -7.41
C GLN A 260 12.65 -35.43 -6.26
N LYS A 261 12.28 -36.23 -5.25
CA LYS A 261 11.57 -35.75 -4.05
C LYS A 261 12.38 -34.71 -3.27
N SER A 262 13.71 -34.90 -3.17
CA SER A 262 14.61 -33.93 -2.56
C SER A 262 14.61 -32.60 -3.31
N LEU A 263 14.59 -32.63 -4.64
CA LEU A 263 14.46 -31.42 -5.46
C LEU A 263 13.12 -30.72 -5.25
N VAL A 264 12.03 -31.47 -5.19
CA VAL A 264 10.70 -30.92 -4.84
C VAL A 264 10.75 -30.22 -3.47
N ALA A 265 11.38 -30.84 -2.47
CA ALA A 265 11.54 -30.24 -1.15
C ALA A 265 12.40 -28.97 -1.19
N GLN A 266 13.48 -28.95 -2.00
CA GLN A 266 14.33 -27.78 -2.18
C GLN A 266 13.56 -26.60 -2.82
N VAL A 267 12.73 -26.86 -3.83
CA VAL A 267 11.86 -25.83 -4.45
C VAL A 267 10.85 -25.29 -3.43
N LYS A 268 10.23 -26.16 -2.62
CA LYS A 268 9.30 -25.73 -1.55
C LYS A 268 10.00 -24.91 -0.48
N ALA A 269 11.21 -25.30 -0.06
CA ALA A 269 12.01 -24.53 0.90
C ALA A 269 12.39 -23.16 0.34
N ALA A 270 12.73 -23.09 -0.96
CA ALA A 270 13.00 -21.82 -1.63
C ALA A 270 11.75 -20.91 -1.67
N ALA A 271 10.56 -21.49 -1.85
CA ALA A 271 9.29 -20.76 -1.76
C ALA A 271 9.06 -20.17 -0.36
N THR A 272 9.28 -20.95 0.69
CA THR A 272 9.18 -20.48 2.08
C THR A 272 10.19 -19.35 2.36
N ALA A 273 11.43 -19.49 1.88
CA ALA A 273 12.44 -18.44 2.03
C ALA A 273 12.07 -17.16 1.26
N ALA A 274 11.51 -17.29 0.06
CA ALA A 274 11.01 -16.16 -0.71
C ALA A 274 9.83 -15.46 -0.02
N ALA A 275 8.90 -16.23 0.57
CA ALA A 275 7.84 -15.68 1.42
C ALA A 275 8.42 -14.88 2.59
N GLY A 276 9.46 -15.39 3.27
CA GLY A 276 10.17 -14.65 4.32
C GLY A 276 10.85 -13.34 3.87
N ILE A 277 11.06 -13.14 2.56
CA ILE A 277 11.54 -11.86 2.01
C ILE A 277 10.37 -10.92 1.68
N VAL A 278 9.24 -11.45 1.19
CA VAL A 278 8.04 -10.68 0.81
C VAL A 278 7.23 -10.25 2.03
N ASP A 279 7.06 -11.12 3.02
CA ASP A 279 6.18 -10.89 4.17
C ASP A 279 6.55 -9.62 4.98
N PRO A 280 7.84 -9.31 5.23
CA PRO A 280 8.22 -8.03 5.85
C PRO A 280 7.82 -6.82 5.02
N VAL A 281 7.84 -6.92 3.69
CA VAL A 281 7.41 -5.84 2.80
C VAL A 281 5.90 -5.63 2.94
N ASP A 282 5.10 -6.70 2.89
CA ASP A 282 3.66 -6.62 3.07
C ASP A 282 3.27 -6.09 4.47
N THR A 283 3.95 -6.57 5.51
CA THR A 283 3.59 -6.29 6.91
C THR A 283 4.21 -5.02 7.47
N GLN A 284 5.25 -4.46 6.84
CA GLN A 284 5.89 -3.22 7.31
C GLN A 284 5.73 -2.07 6.33
N VAL A 285 5.98 -2.27 5.02
CA VAL A 285 5.95 -1.15 4.04
C VAL A 285 4.53 -0.63 3.85
N ALA A 286 3.55 -1.50 3.63
CA ALA A 286 2.17 -1.07 3.40
C ALA A 286 1.55 -0.35 4.63
N PRO A 287 1.72 -0.84 5.87
CA PRO A 287 1.31 -0.10 7.05
C PRO A 287 2.07 1.21 7.25
N SER A 288 3.38 1.26 6.98
CA SER A 288 4.19 2.50 7.10
C SER A 288 3.73 3.59 6.14
N LEU A 289 3.43 3.23 4.88
CA LEU A 289 2.89 4.16 3.89
C LEU A 289 1.49 4.64 4.28
N THR A 290 0.65 3.75 4.82
CA THR A 290 -0.69 4.09 5.30
C THR A 290 -0.63 5.04 6.51
N ALA A 291 0.27 4.78 7.45
CA ALA A 291 0.51 5.63 8.61
C ALA A 291 1.07 7.00 8.18
N GLY A 292 2.07 7.03 7.29
CA GLY A 292 2.63 8.27 6.73
C GLY A 292 1.58 9.10 5.99
N LYS A 293 0.75 8.47 5.16
CA LYS A 293 -0.40 9.12 4.50
C LYS A 293 -1.36 9.72 5.53
N THR A 294 -1.72 8.95 6.56
CA THR A 294 -2.64 9.40 7.61
C THR A 294 -2.07 10.58 8.40
N GLN A 295 -0.78 10.52 8.74
CA GLN A 295 -0.08 11.58 9.45
C GLN A 295 0.00 12.85 8.60
N ALA A 296 0.40 12.76 7.33
CA ALA A 296 0.47 13.90 6.42
C ALA A 296 -0.92 14.53 6.19
N ALA A 297 -1.96 13.71 6.01
CA ALA A 297 -3.34 14.19 5.92
C ALA A 297 -3.78 14.91 7.21
N GLY A 298 -3.45 14.36 8.39
CA GLY A 298 -3.72 14.99 9.69
C GLY A 298 -2.99 16.33 9.88
N THR A 299 -1.74 16.43 9.41
CA THR A 299 -0.97 17.69 9.40
C THR A 299 -1.63 18.73 8.50
N LEU A 300 -2.04 18.34 7.28
CA LEU A 300 -2.75 19.23 6.35
C LEU A 300 -4.12 19.67 6.89
N ASP A 301 -4.84 18.79 7.58
CA ASP A 301 -6.09 19.15 8.27
C ASP A 301 -5.87 20.13 9.42
N THR A 302 -4.81 19.92 10.21
CA THR A 302 -4.44 20.81 11.32
C THR A 302 -4.02 22.19 10.79
N LEU A 303 -3.26 22.22 9.69
CA LEU A 303 -2.90 23.44 8.99
C LEU A 303 -4.16 24.17 8.49
N GLY A 304 -5.08 23.45 7.85
CA GLY A 304 -6.36 24.00 7.39
C GLY A 304 -7.19 24.61 8.52
N LYS A 305 -7.32 23.90 9.65
CA LYS A 305 -8.02 24.42 10.85
C LYS A 305 -7.32 25.65 11.44
N THR A 306 -5.99 25.63 11.51
CA THR A 306 -5.19 26.75 12.05
C THR A 306 -5.37 28.00 11.20
N VAL A 307 -5.26 27.86 9.88
CA VAL A 307 -5.40 28.97 8.94
C VAL A 307 -6.84 29.48 8.93
N ALA A 308 -7.84 28.59 8.96
CA ALA A 308 -9.25 28.99 9.08
C ALA A 308 -9.51 29.77 10.38
N GLY A 309 -8.96 29.34 11.52
CA GLY A 309 -9.09 30.05 12.80
C GLY A 309 -8.40 31.41 12.81
N GLN A 310 -7.23 31.53 12.18
CA GLN A 310 -6.51 32.80 12.03
C GLN A 310 -7.25 33.76 11.09
N VAL A 311 -7.78 33.27 9.96
CA VAL A 311 -8.63 34.05 9.03
C VAL A 311 -9.90 34.53 9.72
N ALA A 312 -10.55 33.69 10.51
CA ALA A 312 -11.72 34.06 11.32
C ALA A 312 -11.37 35.15 12.36
N THR A 313 -10.19 35.05 13.00
CA THR A 313 -9.71 36.04 13.96
C THR A 313 -9.47 37.39 13.31
N VAL A 314 -8.79 37.44 12.17
CA VAL A 314 -8.56 38.69 11.41
C VAL A 314 -9.89 39.28 10.92
N THR A 315 -10.82 38.44 10.48
CA THR A 315 -12.18 38.86 10.07
C THR A 315 -12.94 39.49 11.24
N ALA A 316 -12.87 38.89 12.44
CA ALA A 316 -13.50 39.43 13.64
C ALA A 316 -12.88 40.75 14.10
N GLN A 317 -11.55 40.91 13.99
CA GLN A 317 -10.85 42.18 14.27
C GLN A 317 -11.30 43.29 13.32
N LEU A 318 -11.44 42.98 12.02
CA LEU A 318 -11.97 43.94 11.03
C LEU A 318 -13.42 44.34 11.33
N ALA A 319 -14.27 43.38 11.73
CA ALA A 319 -15.66 43.66 12.13
C ALA A 319 -15.74 44.52 13.41
N ALA A 320 -14.83 44.33 14.36
CA ALA A 320 -14.76 45.16 15.57
C ALA A 320 -14.36 46.60 15.25
N VAL A 321 -13.44 46.81 14.31
CA VAL A 321 -13.04 48.14 13.84
C VAL A 321 -14.18 48.80 13.05
N GLU A 322 -14.91 48.05 12.23
CA GLU A 322 -16.12 48.51 11.54
C GLU A 322 -17.15 49.05 12.55
N LYS A 323 -17.41 48.29 13.63
CA LYS A 323 -18.30 48.71 14.73
C LYS A 323 -17.77 49.94 15.49
N LEU A 324 -16.45 50.07 15.68
CA LEU A 324 -15.84 51.26 16.30
C LEU A 324 -16.01 52.51 15.42
N ILE A 325 -15.85 52.38 14.10
CA ILE A 325 -16.10 53.46 13.15
C ILE A 325 -17.55 53.95 13.27
N ASP A 326 -18.51 53.02 13.33
CA ASP A 326 -19.93 53.35 13.50
C ASP A 326 -20.20 54.06 14.84
N GLN A 327 -19.67 53.53 15.95
CA GLN A 327 -19.83 54.14 17.28
C GLN A 327 -19.23 55.54 17.37
N VAL A 328 -18.06 55.77 16.79
CA VAL A 328 -17.43 57.09 16.79
C VAL A 328 -18.18 58.06 15.87
N GLN A 329 -18.74 57.58 14.76
CA GLN A 329 -19.61 58.42 13.93
C GLN A 329 -20.82 58.92 14.73
N THR A 330 -21.53 58.05 15.45
CA THR A 330 -22.65 58.44 16.31
C THR A 330 -22.22 59.42 17.41
N ARG A 331 -21.03 59.25 17.99
CA ARG A 331 -20.48 60.18 19.00
C ARG A 331 -20.10 61.54 18.41
N ILE A 332 -19.58 61.58 17.18
CA ILE A 332 -19.32 62.83 16.46
C ILE A 332 -20.64 63.57 16.20
N GLU A 333 -21.68 62.87 15.74
CA GLU A 333 -23.02 63.44 15.53
C GLU A 333 -23.61 64.01 16.84
N ALA A 334 -23.46 63.29 17.96
CA ALA A 334 -23.87 63.76 19.28
C ALA A 334 -23.06 64.97 19.76
N ALA A 335 -21.73 64.99 19.56
CA ALA A 335 -20.88 66.12 19.93
C ALA A 335 -21.19 67.38 19.10
N ILE A 336 -21.46 67.23 17.80
CA ILE A 336 -21.91 68.33 16.93
C ILE A 336 -23.24 68.91 17.45
N THR A 337 -24.17 68.04 17.84
CA THR A 337 -25.46 68.45 18.41
C THR A 337 -25.27 69.22 19.72
N GLN A 338 -24.45 68.68 20.64
CA GLN A 338 -24.17 69.30 21.95
C GLN A 338 -23.49 70.67 21.82
N VAL A 339 -22.53 70.82 20.91
CA VAL A 339 -21.85 72.09 20.63
C VAL A 339 -22.85 73.10 20.06
N SER A 340 -23.74 72.67 19.18
CA SER A 340 -24.80 73.54 18.61
C SER A 340 -25.75 74.05 19.70
N THR A 341 -26.23 73.17 20.59
CA THR A 341 -27.08 73.56 21.73
C THR A 341 -26.36 74.52 22.69
N THR A 342 -25.05 74.32 22.93
CA THR A 342 -24.26 75.18 23.84
C THR A 342 -24.05 76.58 23.25
N ILE A 343 -23.79 76.66 21.94
CA ILE A 343 -23.68 77.93 21.22
C ILE A 343 -25.04 78.67 21.22
N ASP A 344 -26.15 77.97 20.97
CA ASP A 344 -27.50 78.56 21.02
C ASP A 344 -27.81 79.17 22.41
N GLY A 345 -27.47 78.45 23.48
CA GLY A 345 -27.62 78.94 24.86
C GLY A 345 -26.74 80.15 25.20
N LEU A 346 -25.50 80.19 24.71
CA LEU A 346 -24.58 81.32 24.89
C LEU A 346 -25.06 82.57 24.12
N VAL A 347 -25.58 82.39 22.91
CA VAL A 347 -26.18 83.46 22.11
C VAL A 347 -27.41 84.04 22.83
N GLN A 348 -28.32 83.20 23.33
CA GLN A 348 -29.48 83.66 24.11
C GLN A 348 -29.09 84.36 25.42
N GLY A 349 -28.10 83.82 26.14
CA GLY A 349 -27.60 84.44 27.38
C GLY A 349 -26.99 85.82 27.16
N THR A 350 -26.25 86.00 26.05
CA THR A 350 -25.65 87.29 25.68
C THR A 350 -26.73 88.32 25.30
N LEU A 351 -27.76 87.91 24.58
CA LEU A 351 -28.93 88.75 24.26
C LEU A 351 -29.67 89.22 25.52
N THR A 352 -29.91 88.31 26.46
CA THR A 352 -30.61 88.59 27.72
C THR A 352 -29.83 89.61 28.57
N ALA A 353 -28.51 89.49 28.66
CA ALA A 353 -27.66 90.40 29.43
C ALA A 353 -27.62 91.83 28.87
N VAL A 354 -27.77 91.99 27.55
CA VAL A 354 -27.90 93.30 26.89
C VAL A 354 -29.26 93.95 27.20
N GLU A 355 -30.34 93.16 27.30
CA GLU A 355 -31.66 93.68 27.67
C GLU A 355 -31.69 94.24 29.10
N THR A 356 -30.97 93.64 30.06
CA THR A 356 -30.93 94.09 31.46
C THR A 356 -30.24 95.46 31.63
N LEU A 357 -29.32 95.82 30.73
CA LEU A 357 -28.62 97.12 30.74
C LEU A 357 -29.50 98.30 30.28
N LYS A 358 -30.65 98.03 29.65
CA LYS A 358 -31.55 99.05 29.10
C LYS A 358 -32.41 99.76 30.16
N ALA A 359 -32.74 99.07 31.26
CA ALA A 359 -33.64 99.60 32.29
C ALA A 359 -33.03 100.75 33.14
N PRO A 360 -31.76 100.67 33.61
CA PRO A 360 -31.14 101.74 34.39
C PRO A 360 -30.96 103.05 33.61
N LEU A 361 -30.66 102.96 32.30
CA LEU A 361 -30.45 104.13 31.44
C LEU A 361 -31.73 104.97 31.27
N LYS A 362 -32.87 104.29 31.18
CA LYS A 362 -34.20 104.94 31.07
C LYS A 362 -34.53 105.72 32.34
N GLN A 363 -34.18 105.17 33.50
CA GLN A 363 -34.46 105.77 34.80
C GLN A 363 -33.63 107.04 35.05
N THR A 364 -32.38 107.11 34.56
CA THR A 364 -31.53 108.31 34.64
C THR A 364 -32.03 109.45 33.74
N LEU A 365 -32.59 109.13 32.56
CA LEU A 365 -33.18 110.12 31.65
C LEU A 365 -34.48 110.73 32.21
N ASP A 366 -35.35 109.92 32.82
CA ASP A 366 -36.61 110.39 33.40
C ASP A 366 -36.38 111.37 34.59
N ALA A 367 -35.33 111.14 35.39
CA ALA A 367 -34.93 112.04 36.48
C ALA A 367 -34.39 113.39 35.97
N ALA A 368 -33.74 113.42 34.80
CA ALA A 368 -33.21 114.65 34.20
C ALA A 368 -34.33 115.58 33.72
N PHE A 369 -35.40 115.04 33.13
CA PHE A 369 -36.53 115.84 32.64
C PHE A 369 -37.34 116.51 33.76
N THR A 370 -37.48 115.85 34.91
CA THR A 370 -38.20 116.38 36.07
C THR A 370 -37.53 117.64 36.66
N THR A 371 -36.20 117.73 36.58
CA THR A 371 -35.44 118.87 37.10
C THR A 371 -35.56 120.10 36.19
N LEU A 372 -35.79 119.91 34.88
CA LEU A 372 -35.97 120.98 33.91
C LEU A 372 -37.32 121.72 34.09
N ASP A 373 -38.38 120.99 34.44
CA ASP A 373 -39.71 121.57 34.73
C ASP A 373 -39.69 122.51 35.95
N THR A 374 -38.84 122.21 36.94
CA THR A 374 -38.71 123.00 38.17
C THR A 374 -38.02 124.36 37.91
N LEU A 375 -37.11 124.42 36.93
CA LEU A 375 -36.44 125.66 36.51
C LEU A 375 -37.40 126.66 35.83
N VAL A 376 -38.34 126.16 35.02
CA VAL A 376 -39.32 126.99 34.28
C VAL A 376 -40.30 127.68 35.22
N ALA A 377 -40.74 127.00 36.29
CA ALA A 377 -41.62 127.58 37.30
C ALA A 377 -40.96 128.74 38.06
N SER A 378 -39.65 128.64 38.32
CA SER A 378 -38.86 129.63 39.07
C SER A 378 -38.72 130.97 38.33
N VAL A 379 -38.63 130.93 36.99
CA VAL A 379 -38.49 132.13 36.14
C VAL A 379 -39.81 132.91 35.99
N SER A 380 -40.97 132.23 36.06
CA SER A 380 -42.28 132.90 35.99
C SER A 380 -42.63 133.73 37.24
N ALA A 381 -42.19 133.29 38.42
CA ALA A 381 -42.44 133.99 39.69
C ALA A 381 -41.68 135.33 39.80
N LEU A 382 -40.44 135.39 39.30
CA LEU A 382 -39.60 136.58 39.32
C LEU A 382 -40.19 137.75 38.49
N LYS A 383 -40.90 137.42 37.39
CA LYS A 383 -41.53 138.40 36.49
C LYS A 383 -42.73 139.13 37.12
N GLN A 384 -43.52 138.46 37.97
CA GLN A 384 -44.67 139.09 38.64
C GLN A 384 -44.24 140.08 39.72
N GLN A 385 -43.13 139.80 40.40
CA GLN A 385 -42.69 140.57 41.56
C GLN A 385 -42.09 141.95 41.20
N VAL A 386 -41.54 142.09 39.98
CA VAL A 386 -40.94 143.34 39.47
C VAL A 386 -41.98 144.31 38.88
N MET A 387 -43.08 143.81 38.30
CA MET A 387 -44.16 144.65 37.74
C MET A 387 -44.94 145.42 38.83
N ALA A 388 -45.17 144.82 40.00
CA ALA A 388 -45.94 145.42 41.08
C ALA A 388 -45.27 146.65 41.75
N MET A 389 -43.95 146.81 41.61
CA MET A 389 -43.22 147.93 42.21
C MET A 389 -43.24 149.21 41.35
N PHE A 390 -43.63 149.13 40.08
CA PHE A 390 -43.62 150.27 39.14
C PHE A 390 -44.96 151.04 39.06
N ASP A 391 -46.08 150.47 39.51
CA ASP A 391 -47.43 151.10 39.42
C ASP A 391 -47.68 152.25 40.42
N LEU A 392 -46.78 152.49 41.39
CA LEU A 392 -47.01 153.43 42.51
C LEU A 392 -46.52 154.88 42.28
N LEU A 393 -45.90 155.17 41.13
CA LEU A 393 -45.25 156.46 40.83
C LEU A 393 -46.20 157.64 40.46
N PRO A 394 -47.36 157.47 39.78
CA PRO A 394 -48.18 158.61 39.33
C PRO A 394 -48.92 159.37 40.45
N GLN A 395 -49.41 158.69 41.50
CA GLN A 395 -50.27 159.27 42.54
C GLN A 395 -49.59 160.31 43.44
N LYS A 396 -48.25 160.34 43.49
CA LYS A 396 -47.50 161.23 44.37
C LYS A 396 -47.13 162.57 43.72
N LEU A 397 -47.15 162.64 42.39
CA LEU A 397 -46.91 163.89 41.64
C LEU A 397 -48.09 164.88 41.80
N GLU A 398 -49.30 164.37 41.93
CA GLU A 398 -50.55 165.16 42.00
C GLU A 398 -50.68 165.98 43.31
N GLN A 399 -50.11 165.49 44.41
CA GLN A 399 -50.05 166.19 45.69
C GLN A 399 -49.08 167.38 45.68
N LEU A 400 -48.08 167.39 44.79
CA LEU A 400 -47.10 168.47 44.66
C LEU A 400 -47.67 169.69 43.92
N GLN A 401 -48.57 169.44 42.97
CA GLN A 401 -49.13 170.45 42.07
C GLN A 401 -50.17 171.34 42.77
N THR A 402 -50.90 170.81 43.75
CA THR A 402 -51.91 171.53 44.54
C THR A 402 -51.31 172.53 45.53
N LEU A 403 -50.18 172.21 46.14
CA LEU A 403 -49.48 173.10 47.08
C LEU A 403 -48.84 174.33 46.38
N PHE A 404 -48.43 174.16 45.13
CA PHE A 404 -47.81 175.24 44.36
C PHE A 404 -48.80 176.36 43.99
N GLN A 405 -50.06 176.00 43.69
CA GLN A 405 -51.12 176.97 43.38
C GLN A 405 -51.51 177.86 44.56
N GLN A 406 -51.43 177.35 45.79
CA GLN A 406 -51.75 178.13 47.01
C GLN A 406 -50.67 179.17 47.34
N LEU A 407 -49.40 178.91 46.99
CA LEU A 407 -48.28 179.81 47.26
C LEU A 407 -48.34 181.09 46.39
N VAL A 408 -48.73 180.94 45.12
CA VAL A 408 -48.74 182.04 44.13
C VAL A 408 -49.77 183.12 44.46
N GLY A 409 -50.97 182.76 44.94
CA GLY A 409 -52.01 183.75 45.30
C GLY A 409 -51.70 184.61 46.54
N SER A 410 -50.80 184.15 47.43
CA SER A 410 -50.39 184.91 48.62
C SER A 410 -49.24 185.90 48.37
N LEU A 411 -48.43 185.62 47.34
CA LEU A 411 -47.31 186.46 46.90
C LEU A 411 -47.77 187.71 46.14
N GLU A 412 -48.84 187.58 45.33
CA GLU A 412 -49.42 188.70 44.58
C GLU A 412 -49.98 189.80 45.52
N ALA A 413 -50.56 189.44 46.67
CA ALA A 413 -51.13 190.41 47.63
C ALA A 413 -50.07 191.15 48.49
N LEU A 414 -48.87 190.59 48.68
CA LEU A 414 -47.80 191.18 49.51
C LEU A 414 -46.93 192.16 48.71
N LEU A 415 -46.79 191.93 47.41
CA LEU A 415 -46.04 192.76 46.47
C LEU A 415 -46.69 194.15 46.26
N GLU A 416 -48.03 194.25 46.33
CA GLU A 416 -48.75 195.55 46.28
C GLU A 416 -48.52 196.43 47.53
N ARG A 417 -48.20 195.84 48.70
CA ARG A 417 -48.08 196.59 49.96
C ARG A 417 -46.65 197.09 50.24
N ALA A 418 -45.62 196.37 49.82
CA ALA A 418 -44.22 196.74 50.13
C ALA A 418 -43.67 197.88 49.24
N LEU A 419 -44.18 198.03 48.01
CA LEU A 419 -43.87 199.17 47.14
C LEU A 419 -44.30 200.53 47.75
N GLY A 420 -45.11 200.54 48.81
CA GLY A 420 -45.46 201.75 49.58
C GLY A 420 -44.42 202.20 50.62
N LEU A 421 -43.39 201.40 50.92
CA LEU A 421 -42.36 201.75 51.92
C LEU A 421 -40.99 202.05 51.31
N LEU A 422 -41.00 202.32 50.02
CA LEU A 422 -39.96 202.95 49.23
C LEU A 422 -39.65 204.41 49.67
N ASP A 423 -39.62 204.76 50.97
CA ASP A 423 -39.43 206.16 51.39
C ASP A 423 -38.45 206.45 52.54
N ALA A 424 -37.83 205.45 53.17
CA ALA A 424 -36.88 205.74 54.24
C ALA A 424 -35.72 204.75 54.24
N ILE A 425 -34.71 205.02 53.42
CA ILE A 425 -33.58 205.90 53.75
C ILE A 425 -32.36 205.01 54.01
N PRO A 426 -31.23 205.49 53.51
CA PRO A 426 -30.46 204.75 52.56
C PRO A 426 -29.05 204.53 53.07
N ALA A 427 -28.26 203.99 52.17
CA ALA A 427 -26.86 204.32 52.03
C ALA A 427 -25.99 203.75 53.16
N ALA A 428 -24.90 203.08 52.78
CA ALA A 428 -23.66 203.81 52.54
C ALA A 428 -23.39 204.65 53.79
N ASP A 429 -22.51 204.19 54.63
CA ASP A 429 -21.12 203.98 54.29
C ASP A 429 -20.48 203.37 55.54
N LEU A 430 -19.15 203.45 55.58
CA LEU A 430 -18.51 203.92 56.80
C LEU A 430 -18.31 202.79 57.86
N PRO A 431 -17.34 202.93 58.75
CA PRO A 431 -15.93 203.22 58.52
C PRO A 431 -15.05 202.40 59.51
N LYS A 432 -13.73 202.56 59.37
CA LYS A 432 -12.71 201.71 59.97
C LYS A 432 -12.49 201.81 61.51
N PRO A 433 -13.10 202.74 62.29
CA PRO A 433 -13.42 202.44 63.72
C PRO A 433 -14.59 203.26 64.35
N LEU A 434 -15.44 202.63 65.20
CA LEU A 434 -16.59 203.24 65.95
C LEU A 434 -17.73 203.76 64.99
N VAL A 435 -18.99 204.05 65.35
CA VAL A 435 -19.46 204.68 66.58
C VAL A 435 -21.02 204.74 66.64
N ASN A 436 -21.59 203.95 67.56
CA ASN A 436 -22.97 203.57 67.94
C ASN A 436 -24.29 204.35 67.63
N PRO A 437 -24.45 205.69 67.68
CA PRO A 437 -25.80 206.22 67.95
C PRO A 437 -26.66 206.65 66.74
N ALA A 438 -26.10 207.17 65.65
CA ALA A 438 -26.89 207.68 64.52
C ALA A 438 -27.59 206.57 63.70
N VAL A 439 -27.20 205.30 63.91
CA VAL A 439 -27.86 204.10 63.37
C VAL A 439 -29.15 203.73 64.15
N GLN A 440 -29.42 204.30 65.33
CA GLN A 440 -30.55 203.86 66.17
C GLN A 440 -31.96 204.37 65.74
N GLY A 441 -32.09 205.45 64.96
CA GLY A 441 -33.39 205.93 64.43
C GLY A 441 -33.94 205.10 63.26
N ILE A 442 -33.07 204.66 62.34
CA ILE A 442 -33.41 203.72 61.23
C ILE A 442 -33.61 202.30 61.78
N SER A 443 -32.93 201.94 62.87
CA SER A 443 -33.17 200.65 63.55
C SER A 443 -34.61 200.46 64.06
N GLN A 444 -35.41 201.52 64.31
CA GLN A 444 -36.80 201.34 64.75
C GLN A 444 -37.78 200.98 63.61
N VAL A 445 -37.60 201.53 62.41
CA VAL A 445 -38.42 201.16 61.23
C VAL A 445 -37.96 199.83 60.61
N VAL A 446 -36.64 199.56 60.59
CA VAL A 446 -36.10 198.26 60.12
C VAL A 446 -36.36 197.12 61.12
N LYS A 447 -36.48 197.38 62.43
CA LYS A 447 -36.92 196.36 63.39
C LYS A 447 -38.36 195.92 63.12
N GLN A 448 -39.27 196.81 62.74
CA GLN A 448 -40.66 196.42 62.45
C GLN A 448 -40.78 195.56 61.17
N ILE A 449 -40.00 195.85 60.12
CA ILE A 449 -39.96 195.04 58.88
C ILE A 449 -39.15 193.75 59.07
N THR A 450 -38.03 193.77 59.79
CA THR A 450 -37.19 192.57 60.01
C THR A 450 -37.84 191.58 60.98
N THR A 451 -38.67 192.03 61.93
CA THR A 451 -39.47 191.12 62.76
C THR A 451 -40.63 190.48 61.98
N GLN A 452 -41.15 191.14 60.93
CA GLN A 452 -42.19 190.57 60.04
C GLN A 452 -41.63 189.73 58.87
N LEU A 453 -40.43 190.06 58.34
CA LEU A 453 -39.74 189.23 57.34
C LEU A 453 -38.99 188.05 57.96
N GLY A 454 -38.51 188.17 59.21
CA GLY A 454 -37.87 187.08 59.95
C GLY A 454 -38.85 185.99 60.40
N THR A 455 -40.13 186.32 60.55
CA THR A 455 -41.20 185.33 60.81
C THR A 455 -41.64 184.63 59.52
N LEU A 456 -41.60 185.30 58.36
CA LEU A 456 -41.91 184.69 57.06
C LEU A 456 -40.76 183.85 56.46
N SER A 457 -39.50 184.29 56.58
CA SER A 457 -38.35 183.54 56.02
C SER A 457 -38.07 182.25 56.78
N SER A 458 -38.34 182.23 58.11
CA SER A 458 -38.32 181.00 58.90
C SER A 458 -39.36 180.00 58.44
N GLN A 459 -40.54 180.46 58.00
CA GLN A 459 -41.70 179.61 57.65
C GLN A 459 -41.59 179.01 56.24
N VAL A 460 -40.93 179.72 55.31
CA VAL A 460 -40.63 179.23 53.95
C VAL A 460 -39.38 178.33 53.94
N GLY A 461 -38.38 178.61 54.79
CA GLY A 461 -37.19 177.75 54.92
C GLY A 461 -37.47 176.36 55.49
N THR A 462 -38.48 176.20 56.37
CA THR A 462 -38.81 174.87 56.93
C THR A 462 -39.62 173.98 55.97
N GLN A 463 -40.47 174.56 55.11
CA GLN A 463 -41.31 173.76 54.21
C GLN A 463 -40.59 173.27 52.94
N LEU A 464 -39.62 174.04 52.41
CA LEU A 464 -38.83 173.62 51.24
C LEU A 464 -37.83 172.49 51.55
N GLN A 465 -37.31 172.42 52.78
CA GLN A 465 -36.38 171.37 53.20
C GLN A 465 -37.07 170.00 53.36
N THR A 466 -38.36 169.97 53.73
CA THR A 466 -39.14 168.73 53.90
C THR A 466 -39.50 168.05 52.56
N VAL A 467 -39.68 168.84 51.49
CA VAL A 467 -40.01 168.31 50.15
C VAL A 467 -38.78 167.66 49.48
N GLN A 468 -37.61 168.28 49.60
CA GLN A 468 -36.38 167.78 48.98
C GLN A 468 -35.89 166.46 49.61
N GLN A 469 -36.08 166.26 50.92
CA GLN A 469 -35.69 165.03 51.63
C GLN A 469 -36.64 163.84 51.34
N THR A 470 -37.92 164.11 51.09
CA THR A 470 -38.93 163.05 50.89
C THR A 470 -38.84 162.40 49.49
N ILE A 471 -38.44 163.15 48.47
CA ILE A 471 -38.30 162.63 47.10
C ILE A 471 -36.99 161.82 46.94
N VAL A 472 -35.89 162.26 47.55
CA VAL A 472 -34.58 161.59 47.41
C VAL A 472 -34.54 160.24 48.13
N SER A 473 -35.11 160.11 49.34
CA SER A 473 -35.03 158.86 50.11
C SER A 473 -35.87 157.70 49.54
N GLN A 474 -36.94 157.99 48.78
CA GLN A 474 -37.81 156.93 48.24
C GLN A 474 -37.30 156.35 46.92
N VAL A 475 -36.59 157.14 46.12
CA VAL A 475 -35.97 156.65 44.86
C VAL A 475 -34.79 155.70 45.16
N GLU A 476 -33.97 155.99 46.17
CA GLU A 476 -32.88 155.10 46.61
C GLU A 476 -33.40 153.75 47.17
N THR A 477 -34.58 153.75 47.79
CA THR A 477 -35.17 152.53 48.36
C THR A 477 -35.68 151.56 47.29
N VAL A 478 -36.30 152.08 46.21
CA VAL A 478 -36.82 151.26 45.10
C VAL A 478 -35.69 150.67 44.26
N GLN A 479 -34.64 151.44 44.00
CA GLN A 479 -33.49 151.00 43.19
C GLN A 479 -32.69 149.87 43.87
N THR A 480 -32.52 149.94 45.19
CA THR A 480 -31.74 148.95 45.95
C THR A 480 -32.46 147.60 46.06
N GLN A 481 -33.80 147.59 46.24
CA GLN A 481 -34.57 146.34 46.39
C GLN A 481 -34.74 145.55 45.09
N ALA A 482 -34.86 146.22 43.94
CA ALA A 482 -34.96 145.54 42.64
C ALA A 482 -33.64 144.86 42.23
N GLN A 483 -32.50 145.49 42.53
CA GLN A 483 -31.17 144.97 42.20
C GLN A 483 -30.84 143.68 42.95
N THR A 484 -31.12 143.58 44.25
CA THR A 484 -30.77 142.41 45.07
C THR A 484 -31.58 141.15 44.72
N GLN A 485 -32.83 141.28 44.28
CA GLN A 485 -33.67 140.13 43.92
C GLN A 485 -33.33 139.52 42.56
N ILE A 486 -32.86 140.34 41.60
CA ILE A 486 -32.43 139.86 40.27
C ILE A 486 -31.09 139.11 40.36
N ASP A 487 -30.14 139.57 41.18
CA ASP A 487 -28.83 138.93 41.35
C ASP A 487 -28.92 137.57 42.06
N THR A 488 -29.90 137.39 42.96
CA THR A 488 -30.11 136.13 43.69
C THR A 488 -30.71 135.04 42.77
N ALA A 489 -31.68 135.39 41.93
CA ALA A 489 -32.33 134.44 41.03
C ALA A 489 -31.43 133.96 39.89
N THR A 490 -30.57 134.86 39.36
CA THR A 490 -29.64 134.55 38.26
C THR A 490 -28.60 133.50 38.68
N ASN A 491 -28.08 133.57 39.91
CA ASN A 491 -27.10 132.59 40.40
C ASN A 491 -27.70 131.20 40.65
N GLN A 492 -28.95 131.12 41.10
CA GLN A 492 -29.63 129.85 41.39
C GLN A 492 -29.90 129.00 40.14
N VAL A 493 -30.23 129.65 39.01
CA VAL A 493 -30.50 129.00 37.72
C VAL A 493 -29.21 128.44 37.08
N VAL A 494 -28.10 129.16 37.17
CA VAL A 494 -26.82 128.77 36.57
C VAL A 494 -26.21 127.54 37.27
N THR A 495 -26.32 127.42 38.60
CA THR A 495 -25.75 126.28 39.33
C THR A 495 -26.50 124.96 39.08
N GLN A 496 -27.82 125.00 38.90
CA GLN A 496 -28.63 123.79 38.70
C GLN A 496 -28.54 123.21 37.27
N MET A 497 -28.32 124.04 36.25
CA MET A 497 -28.06 123.54 34.88
C MET A 497 -26.69 122.86 34.72
N GLY A 498 -25.68 123.30 35.48
CA GLY A 498 -24.33 122.72 35.45
C GLY A 498 -24.27 121.28 35.98
N THR A 499 -25.04 120.96 37.02
CA THR A 499 -25.06 119.63 37.64
C THR A 499 -25.86 118.60 36.82
N LEU A 500 -26.90 119.03 36.11
CA LEU A 500 -27.75 118.15 35.27
C LEU A 500 -27.00 117.63 34.04
N THR A 501 -26.22 118.49 33.37
CA THR A 501 -25.50 118.16 32.13
C THR A 501 -24.41 117.10 32.36
N GLN A 502 -23.74 117.15 33.52
CA GLN A 502 -22.65 116.22 33.84
C GLN A 502 -23.15 114.83 34.28
N SER A 503 -24.33 114.75 34.90
CA SER A 503 -24.92 113.49 35.35
C SER A 503 -25.42 112.61 34.18
N VAL A 504 -26.01 113.21 33.15
CA VAL A 504 -26.53 112.48 31.98
C VAL A 504 -25.39 111.94 31.09
N LEU A 505 -24.31 112.70 30.90
CA LEU A 505 -23.16 112.28 30.10
C LEU A 505 -22.43 111.06 30.69
N GLN A 506 -22.21 111.02 32.01
CA GLN A 506 -21.54 109.89 32.68
C GLN A 506 -22.36 108.59 32.60
N ALA A 507 -23.69 108.67 32.68
CA ALA A 507 -24.55 107.49 32.60
C ALA A 507 -24.54 106.84 31.21
N ILE A 508 -24.46 107.64 30.15
CA ILE A 508 -24.42 107.15 28.75
C ILE A 508 -23.06 106.50 28.43
N GLU A 509 -21.95 107.08 28.87
CA GLU A 509 -20.61 106.48 28.66
C GLU A 509 -20.46 105.13 29.39
N GLN A 510 -20.95 105.05 30.64
CA GLN A 510 -20.82 103.85 31.46
C GLN A 510 -21.64 102.67 30.91
N ALA A 511 -22.84 102.92 30.36
CA ALA A 511 -23.65 101.89 29.73
C ALA A 511 -23.09 101.40 28.39
N THR A 512 -22.49 102.31 27.59
CA THR A 512 -21.86 101.94 26.31
C THR A 512 -20.67 101.02 26.53
N ALA A 513 -19.85 101.26 27.56
CA ALA A 513 -18.75 100.39 27.95
C ALA A 513 -19.23 99.01 28.44
N GLN A 514 -20.32 98.95 29.23
CA GLN A 514 -20.88 97.69 29.74
C GLN A 514 -21.48 96.82 28.62
N VAL A 515 -22.18 97.42 27.65
CA VAL A 515 -22.69 96.69 26.47
C VAL A 515 -21.55 96.11 25.63
N ALA A 516 -20.49 96.88 25.38
CA ALA A 516 -19.32 96.39 24.65
C ALA A 516 -18.62 95.22 25.36
N GLN A 517 -18.54 95.25 26.69
CA GLN A 517 -17.91 94.21 27.49
C GLN A 517 -18.73 92.91 27.53
N VAL A 518 -20.06 92.99 27.60
CA VAL A 518 -20.96 91.82 27.54
C VAL A 518 -20.89 91.14 26.17
N ILE A 519 -20.91 91.92 25.08
CA ILE A 519 -20.79 91.38 23.72
C ILE A 519 -19.43 90.73 23.48
N ALA A 520 -18.33 91.38 23.90
CA ALA A 520 -16.98 90.81 23.78
C ALA A 520 -16.83 89.49 24.56
N THR A 521 -17.45 89.41 25.75
CA THR A 521 -17.46 88.20 26.57
C THR A 521 -18.28 87.08 25.91
N GLY A 522 -19.46 87.39 25.37
CA GLY A 522 -20.30 86.43 24.64
C GLY A 522 -19.63 85.87 23.39
N VAL A 523 -18.99 86.72 22.57
CA VAL A 523 -18.23 86.30 21.38
C VAL A 523 -17.05 85.41 21.76
N THR A 524 -16.33 85.73 22.83
CA THR A 524 -15.20 84.92 23.32
C THR A 524 -15.66 83.55 23.80
N GLN A 525 -16.79 83.47 24.52
CA GLN A 525 -17.35 82.22 25.00
C GLN A 525 -17.89 81.34 23.85
N ILE A 526 -18.54 81.94 22.84
CA ILE A 526 -18.98 81.24 21.63
C ILE A 526 -17.79 80.66 20.84
N ASN A 527 -16.73 81.45 20.64
CA ASN A 527 -15.52 80.98 19.97
C ASN A 527 -14.84 79.84 20.75
N THR A 528 -14.80 79.95 22.08
CA THR A 528 -14.25 78.88 22.95
C THR A 528 -15.05 77.59 22.83
N ALA A 529 -16.39 77.64 22.86
CA ALA A 529 -17.25 76.47 22.70
C ALA A 529 -17.11 75.81 21.31
N ARG A 530 -17.01 76.64 20.26
CA ARG A 530 -16.74 76.17 18.89
C ARG A 530 -15.38 75.46 18.79
N ASP A 531 -14.33 76.07 19.33
CA ASP A 531 -12.97 75.52 19.26
C ASP A 531 -12.84 74.21 20.07
N GLN A 532 -13.49 74.14 21.24
CA GLN A 532 -13.58 72.90 22.02
C GLN A 532 -14.33 71.80 21.25
N GLY A 533 -15.43 72.13 20.59
CA GLY A 533 -16.18 71.19 19.74
C GLY A 533 -15.36 70.65 18.56
N VAL A 534 -14.65 71.53 17.85
CA VAL A 534 -13.76 71.14 16.75
C VAL A 534 -12.61 70.27 17.25
N GLN A 535 -12.00 70.60 18.39
CA GLN A 535 -10.94 69.78 18.99
C GLN A 535 -11.44 68.40 19.42
N GLN A 536 -12.65 68.31 20.00
CA GLN A 536 -13.24 67.05 20.42
C GLN A 536 -13.55 66.14 19.22
N ILE A 537 -14.11 66.70 18.14
CA ILE A 537 -14.35 65.95 16.89
C ILE A 537 -13.04 65.50 16.25
N LYS A 538 -12.00 66.35 16.24
CA LYS A 538 -10.68 66.02 15.70
C LYS A 538 -10.00 64.92 16.51
N ALA A 539 -10.09 64.96 17.84
CA ALA A 539 -9.58 63.90 18.72
C ALA A 539 -10.28 62.56 18.47
N MET A 540 -11.62 62.57 18.34
CA MET A 540 -12.39 61.37 18.00
C MET A 540 -12.03 60.80 16.61
N GLN A 541 -11.84 61.66 15.60
CA GLN A 541 -11.37 61.23 14.28
C GLN A 541 -9.95 60.65 14.33
N GLN A 542 -9.05 61.26 15.10
CA GLN A 542 -7.68 60.76 15.29
C GLN A 542 -7.66 59.40 15.99
N GLN A 543 -8.56 59.17 16.96
CA GLN A 543 -8.68 57.88 17.66
C GLN A 543 -9.08 56.75 16.71
N VAL A 544 -10.00 56.99 15.77
CA VAL A 544 -10.38 56.00 14.75
C VAL A 544 -9.28 55.83 13.71
N ALA A 545 -8.67 56.92 13.25
CA ALA A 545 -7.54 56.86 12.31
C ALA A 545 -6.35 56.08 12.88
N ALA A 546 -6.07 56.20 14.19
CA ALA A 546 -5.04 55.44 14.88
C ALA A 546 -5.33 53.94 14.98
N GLN A 547 -6.60 53.52 14.88
CA GLN A 547 -7.01 52.11 14.88
C GLN A 547 -7.08 51.53 13.45
N VAL A 548 -7.45 52.35 12.46
CA VAL A 548 -7.62 51.91 11.07
C VAL A 548 -6.30 51.94 10.28
N LYS A 549 -5.46 52.97 10.42
CA LYS A 549 -4.17 53.06 9.70
C LYS A 549 -3.25 51.85 9.92
N PRO A 550 -3.10 51.30 11.15
CA PRO A 550 -2.29 50.11 11.34
C PRO A 550 -2.79 48.89 10.55
N LEU A 551 -4.09 48.81 10.21
CA LEU A 551 -4.64 47.69 9.44
C LEU A 551 -4.12 47.66 8.00
N ASP A 552 -3.78 48.81 7.41
CA ASP A 552 -3.19 48.89 6.06
C ASP A 552 -1.86 48.14 5.95
N THR A 553 -1.13 48.03 7.06
CA THR A 553 0.13 47.27 7.14
C THR A 553 -0.11 45.88 7.71
N GLN A 554 -0.87 45.79 8.82
CA GLN A 554 -1.04 44.54 9.56
C GLN A 554 -1.82 43.47 8.80
N VAL A 555 -2.86 43.83 8.03
CA VAL A 555 -3.65 42.82 7.28
C VAL A 555 -2.81 42.20 6.15
N PRO A 556 -2.15 42.96 5.26
CA PRO A 556 -1.27 42.38 4.24
C PRO A 556 -0.11 41.58 4.83
N GLU A 557 0.55 42.06 5.89
CA GLU A 557 1.66 41.34 6.53
C GLU A 557 1.19 40.02 7.17
N ARG A 558 0.04 40.03 7.86
CA ARG A 558 -0.54 38.81 8.43
C ARG A 558 -0.95 37.81 7.36
N LEU A 559 -1.56 38.26 6.26
CA LEU A 559 -1.93 37.38 5.15
C LEU A 559 -0.69 36.82 4.44
N LYS A 560 0.37 37.60 4.26
CA LYS A 560 1.65 37.13 3.71
C LYS A 560 2.32 36.10 4.63
N ALA A 561 2.30 36.33 5.95
CA ALA A 561 2.80 35.38 6.93
C ALA A 561 1.99 34.08 6.91
N LEU A 562 0.65 34.17 6.82
CA LEU A 562 -0.26 33.04 6.69
C LEU A 562 -0.04 32.26 5.38
N ASP A 563 0.13 32.93 4.23
CA ASP A 563 0.41 32.27 2.95
C ASP A 563 1.76 31.54 3.00
N THR A 564 2.77 32.17 3.61
CA THR A 564 4.07 31.53 3.85
C THR A 564 3.92 30.30 4.77
N GLN A 565 3.12 30.40 5.84
CA GLN A 565 2.84 29.28 6.75
C GLN A 565 2.06 28.15 6.06
N VAL A 566 1.12 28.48 5.16
CA VAL A 566 0.41 27.51 4.33
C VAL A 566 1.37 26.81 3.38
N GLY A 567 2.20 27.56 2.65
CA GLY A 567 3.19 27.00 1.72
C GLY A 567 4.17 26.08 2.43
N THR A 568 4.85 26.58 3.46
CA THR A 568 5.81 25.79 4.25
C THR A 568 5.17 24.58 4.94
N GLY A 569 3.93 24.69 5.41
CA GLY A 569 3.20 23.58 6.02
C GLY A 569 2.80 22.49 5.01
N ILE A 570 2.38 22.89 3.80
CA ILE A 570 2.12 21.97 2.69
C ILE A 570 3.43 21.28 2.28
N ASP A 571 4.50 22.04 2.04
CA ASP A 571 5.80 21.52 1.64
C ASP A 571 6.35 20.54 2.66
N ALA A 572 6.21 20.84 3.96
CA ALA A 572 6.63 19.93 5.03
C ALA A 572 5.82 18.62 5.04
N ALA A 573 4.51 18.68 4.84
CA ALA A 573 3.66 17.48 4.79
C ALA A 573 3.98 16.61 3.55
N VAL A 574 4.19 17.24 2.40
CA VAL A 574 4.59 16.55 1.15
C VAL A 574 6.00 15.97 1.29
N GLN A 575 6.98 16.70 1.83
CA GLN A 575 8.33 16.19 2.07
C GLN A 575 8.37 15.03 3.05
N ALA A 576 7.58 15.09 4.14
CA ALA A 576 7.48 14.00 5.09
C ALA A 576 6.99 12.73 4.37
N MET A 577 5.96 12.86 3.54
CA MET A 577 5.45 11.74 2.74
C MET A 577 6.47 11.27 1.68
N GLN A 578 7.20 12.17 1.02
CA GLN A 578 8.28 11.80 0.08
C GLN A 578 9.41 11.03 0.77
N THR A 579 9.74 11.39 2.00
CA THR A 579 10.74 10.67 2.81
C THR A 579 10.25 9.26 3.14
N THR A 580 9.00 9.12 3.61
CA THR A 580 8.36 7.82 3.85
C THR A 580 8.31 6.97 2.58
N ARG A 581 7.94 7.57 1.44
CA ARG A 581 7.93 6.93 0.13
C ARG A 581 9.33 6.44 -0.25
N THR A 582 10.36 7.27 -0.13
CA THR A 582 11.73 6.91 -0.52
C THR A 582 12.26 5.75 0.33
N ALA A 583 11.99 5.75 1.64
CA ALA A 583 12.33 4.64 2.52
C ALA A 583 11.60 3.35 2.12
N ALA A 584 10.30 3.45 1.81
CA ALA A 584 9.49 2.34 1.33
C ALA A 584 9.98 1.79 -0.02
N GLU A 585 10.28 2.65 -0.99
CA GLU A 585 10.86 2.26 -2.29
C GLU A 585 12.22 1.58 -2.11
N GLY A 586 13.05 2.06 -1.19
CA GLY A 586 14.32 1.41 -0.85
C GLY A 586 14.12 0.00 -0.29
N GLN A 587 13.16 -0.19 0.61
CA GLN A 587 12.83 -1.51 1.16
C GLN A 587 12.27 -2.46 0.09
N VAL A 588 11.34 -1.99 -0.76
CA VAL A 588 10.78 -2.77 -1.86
C VAL A 588 11.85 -3.15 -2.88
N THR A 589 12.73 -2.21 -3.25
CA THR A 589 13.84 -2.45 -4.19
C THR A 589 14.85 -3.45 -3.63
N SER A 590 15.21 -3.30 -2.35
CA SER A 590 16.09 -4.25 -1.66
C SER A 590 15.47 -5.66 -1.60
N ALA A 591 14.20 -5.76 -1.24
CA ALA A 591 13.48 -7.04 -1.21
C ALA A 591 13.40 -7.67 -2.60
N LYS A 592 13.10 -6.88 -3.64
CA LYS A 592 13.11 -7.33 -5.04
C LYS A 592 14.49 -7.86 -5.45
N GLY A 593 15.57 -7.13 -5.17
CA GLY A 593 16.93 -7.59 -5.48
C GLY A 593 17.32 -8.88 -4.77
N ARG A 594 16.90 -9.04 -3.49
CA ARG A 594 17.08 -10.28 -2.72
C ARG A 594 16.26 -11.43 -3.31
N LEU A 595 15.02 -11.18 -3.72
CA LEU A 595 14.15 -12.16 -4.38
C LEU A 595 14.74 -12.61 -5.72
N ASP A 596 15.15 -11.67 -6.57
CA ASP A 596 15.73 -11.96 -7.87
C ASP A 596 17.01 -12.81 -7.72
N THR A 597 17.86 -12.46 -6.75
CA THR A 597 19.08 -13.23 -6.44
C THR A 597 18.73 -14.65 -5.93
N HIS A 598 17.82 -14.75 -4.95
CA HIS A 598 17.43 -16.02 -4.34
C HIS A 598 16.74 -16.97 -5.33
N LEU A 599 15.77 -16.46 -6.09
CA LEU A 599 15.06 -17.22 -7.12
C LEU A 599 15.99 -17.56 -8.30
N GLY A 600 16.88 -16.65 -8.70
CA GLY A 600 17.89 -16.91 -9.73
C GLY A 600 18.88 -18.01 -9.34
N ALA A 601 19.38 -17.98 -8.10
CA ALA A 601 20.24 -19.02 -7.55
C ALA A 601 19.51 -20.36 -7.43
N THR A 602 18.26 -20.34 -6.95
CA THR A 602 17.40 -21.53 -6.87
C THR A 602 17.17 -22.13 -8.25
N ASN A 603 16.81 -21.31 -9.24
CA ASN A 603 16.60 -21.76 -10.62
C ASN A 603 17.86 -22.39 -11.21
N THR A 604 19.02 -21.78 -10.97
CA THR A 604 20.32 -22.31 -11.42
C THR A 604 20.63 -23.66 -10.76
N SER A 605 20.45 -23.76 -9.44
CA SER A 605 20.68 -24.99 -8.67
C SER A 605 19.75 -26.12 -9.09
N VAL A 606 18.44 -25.84 -9.20
CA VAL A 606 17.44 -26.83 -9.64
C VAL A 606 17.72 -27.27 -11.08
N THR A 607 18.04 -26.34 -11.99
CA THR A 607 18.38 -26.69 -13.38
C THR A 607 19.60 -27.60 -13.46
N ALA A 608 20.66 -27.30 -12.69
CA ALA A 608 21.84 -28.13 -12.64
C ALA A 608 21.54 -29.53 -12.07
N ALA A 609 20.72 -29.59 -11.01
CA ALA A 609 20.35 -30.85 -10.40
C ALA A 609 19.42 -31.70 -11.28
N LEU A 610 18.53 -31.08 -12.05
CA LEU A 610 17.72 -31.78 -13.06
C LEU A 610 18.60 -32.42 -14.14
N LYS A 611 19.61 -31.69 -14.65
CA LYS A 611 20.61 -32.27 -15.57
C LYS A 611 21.37 -33.43 -14.93
N SER A 612 21.76 -33.29 -13.66
CA SER A 612 22.42 -34.36 -12.92
C SER A 612 21.53 -35.59 -12.75
N LEU A 613 20.24 -35.40 -12.50
CA LEU A 613 19.26 -36.47 -12.36
C LEU A 613 19.05 -37.24 -13.68
N GLU A 614 18.98 -36.51 -14.80
CA GLU A 614 18.90 -37.10 -16.14
C GLU A 614 20.17 -37.89 -16.51
N ALA A 615 21.35 -37.34 -16.17
CA ALA A 615 22.62 -38.04 -16.34
C ALA A 615 22.71 -39.30 -15.46
N ALA A 616 22.27 -39.22 -14.21
CA ALA A 616 22.23 -40.36 -13.29
C ALA A 616 21.29 -41.46 -13.80
N ARG A 617 20.09 -41.10 -14.30
CA ARG A 617 19.18 -42.05 -14.95
C ARG A 617 19.85 -42.74 -16.13
N THR A 618 20.45 -41.97 -17.04
CA THR A 618 21.12 -42.50 -18.24
C THR A 618 22.28 -43.44 -17.87
N SER A 619 23.05 -43.09 -16.85
CA SER A 619 24.13 -43.92 -16.32
C SER A 619 23.61 -45.22 -15.69
N ALA A 620 22.52 -45.16 -14.93
CA ALA A 620 21.87 -46.34 -14.36
C ALA A 620 21.36 -47.29 -15.45
N GLU A 621 20.67 -46.77 -16.47
CA GLU A 621 20.20 -47.55 -17.63
C GLU A 621 21.37 -48.20 -18.38
N THR A 622 22.42 -47.45 -18.68
CA THR A 622 23.60 -47.96 -19.40
C THR A 622 24.34 -49.03 -18.60
N THR A 623 24.49 -48.82 -17.28
CA THR A 623 25.19 -49.76 -16.39
C THR A 623 24.41 -51.06 -16.27
N LEU A 624 23.10 -50.99 -16.00
CA LEU A 624 22.23 -52.16 -15.92
C LEU A 624 22.23 -52.92 -17.26
N ALA A 625 22.01 -52.22 -18.38
CA ALA A 625 22.02 -52.83 -19.70
C ALA A 625 23.35 -53.55 -19.99
N GLY A 626 24.49 -52.88 -19.77
CA GLY A 626 25.81 -53.45 -20.00
C GLY A 626 26.14 -54.65 -19.11
N GLN A 627 25.71 -54.64 -17.85
CA GLN A 627 25.85 -55.79 -16.94
C GLN A 627 25.00 -56.98 -17.41
N VAL A 628 23.74 -56.72 -17.80
CA VAL A 628 22.84 -57.74 -18.31
C VAL A 628 23.37 -58.34 -19.62
N ASP A 629 23.81 -57.52 -20.57
CA ASP A 629 24.32 -57.98 -21.86
C ASP A 629 25.52 -58.92 -21.68
N LYS A 630 26.47 -58.56 -20.80
CA LYS A 630 27.62 -59.40 -20.48
C LYS A 630 27.20 -60.73 -19.84
N ALA A 631 26.30 -60.69 -18.86
CA ALA A 631 25.83 -61.88 -18.17
C ALA A 631 25.06 -62.82 -19.12
N LEU A 632 24.14 -62.28 -19.93
CA LEU A 632 23.38 -63.06 -20.90
C LEU A 632 24.28 -63.68 -21.97
N ALA A 633 25.29 -62.95 -22.47
CA ALA A 633 26.24 -63.50 -23.43
C ALA A 633 27.03 -64.69 -22.84
N ALA A 634 27.52 -64.55 -21.60
CA ALA A 634 28.24 -65.62 -20.92
C ALA A 634 27.36 -66.85 -20.66
N PHE A 635 26.13 -66.65 -20.18
CA PHE A 635 25.18 -67.73 -19.97
C PHE A 635 24.79 -68.43 -21.27
N LYS A 636 24.54 -67.67 -22.34
CA LYS A 636 24.20 -68.23 -23.66
C LYS A 636 25.35 -69.05 -24.23
N GLN A 637 26.59 -68.56 -24.13
CA GLN A 637 27.77 -69.31 -24.56
C GLN A 637 27.91 -70.64 -23.79
N ARG A 638 27.72 -70.61 -22.46
CA ARG A 638 27.79 -71.82 -21.62
C ARG A 638 26.67 -72.82 -21.95
N ALA A 639 25.46 -72.33 -22.19
CA ALA A 639 24.31 -73.16 -22.58
C ALA A 639 24.55 -73.88 -23.91
N GLU A 640 25.01 -73.15 -24.93
CA GLU A 640 25.29 -73.71 -26.26
C GLU A 640 26.47 -74.68 -26.24
N ALA A 641 27.52 -74.40 -25.46
CA ALA A 641 28.64 -75.32 -25.27
C ALA A 641 28.19 -76.66 -24.64
N LEU A 642 27.35 -76.60 -23.59
CA LEU A 642 26.79 -77.80 -22.95
C LEU A 642 25.93 -78.61 -23.91
N LYS A 643 25.04 -77.94 -24.64
CA LYS A 643 24.13 -78.57 -25.60
C LYS A 643 24.91 -79.23 -26.76
N SER A 644 25.79 -78.48 -27.42
CA SER A 644 26.55 -78.97 -28.58
C SER A 644 27.51 -80.10 -28.21
N GLY A 645 28.20 -79.98 -27.07
CA GLY A 645 29.07 -81.05 -26.56
C GLY A 645 28.30 -82.33 -26.26
N ALA A 646 27.16 -82.23 -25.57
CA ALA A 646 26.32 -83.38 -25.25
C ALA A 646 25.70 -84.01 -26.52
N GLN A 647 25.21 -83.19 -27.45
CA GLN A 647 24.64 -83.67 -28.71
C GLN A 647 25.68 -84.43 -29.53
N THR A 648 26.92 -83.94 -29.60
CA THR A 648 28.03 -84.64 -30.28
C THR A 648 28.27 -86.02 -29.68
N GLN A 649 28.23 -86.16 -28.35
CA GLN A 649 28.40 -87.44 -27.68
C GLN A 649 27.22 -88.40 -27.93
N VAL A 650 25.98 -87.89 -27.90
CA VAL A 650 24.78 -88.67 -28.21
C VAL A 650 24.80 -89.17 -29.66
N ASP A 651 25.19 -88.31 -30.60
CA ASP A 651 25.33 -88.65 -32.02
C ASP A 651 26.45 -89.69 -32.24
N ALA A 652 27.56 -89.57 -31.50
CA ALA A 652 28.64 -90.56 -31.53
C ALA A 652 28.18 -91.94 -31.02
N VAL A 653 27.41 -92.01 -29.93
CA VAL A 653 26.84 -93.27 -29.45
C VAL A 653 25.86 -93.86 -30.47
N THR A 654 24.99 -93.04 -31.06
CA THR A 654 24.03 -93.48 -32.08
C THR A 654 24.73 -94.03 -33.32
N THR A 655 25.77 -93.34 -33.78
CA THR A 655 26.60 -93.77 -34.91
C THR A 655 27.32 -95.08 -34.58
N ASN A 656 27.88 -95.19 -33.37
CA ASN A 656 28.56 -96.40 -32.93
C ASN A 656 27.60 -97.60 -32.82
N ALA A 657 26.39 -97.39 -32.30
CA ALA A 657 25.35 -98.42 -32.28
C ALA A 657 25.02 -98.91 -33.69
N THR A 658 24.85 -97.98 -34.63
CA THR A 658 24.56 -98.27 -36.04
C THR A 658 25.70 -99.05 -36.69
N ALA A 659 26.95 -98.64 -36.48
CA ALA A 659 28.14 -99.29 -37.04
C ALA A 659 28.43 -100.67 -36.41
N SER A 660 28.15 -100.84 -35.11
CA SER A 660 28.35 -102.11 -34.40
C SER A 660 27.32 -103.17 -34.82
N LYS A 661 26.12 -102.75 -35.27
CA LYS A 661 25.02 -103.64 -35.64
C LYS A 661 25.42 -104.78 -36.61
N PRO A 662 25.96 -104.52 -37.80
CA PRO A 662 26.34 -105.60 -38.73
C PRO A 662 27.43 -106.51 -38.16
N GLN A 663 28.39 -105.96 -37.40
CA GLN A 663 29.49 -106.74 -36.82
C GLN A 663 28.99 -107.73 -35.75
N LEU A 664 27.98 -107.34 -34.98
CA LEU A 664 27.42 -108.16 -33.91
C LEU A 664 26.40 -109.19 -34.41
N LEU A 665 25.67 -108.87 -35.48
CA LEU A 665 24.60 -109.74 -36.00
C LEU A 665 25.07 -110.70 -37.09
N SER A 666 26.14 -110.37 -37.84
CA SER A 666 26.66 -111.25 -38.90
C SER A 666 27.06 -112.66 -38.43
N PRO A 667 27.61 -112.89 -37.22
CA PRO A 667 27.86 -114.26 -36.76
C PRO A 667 26.58 -115.05 -36.53
N LEU A 668 25.51 -114.40 -36.06
CA LEU A 668 24.18 -115.03 -35.95
C LEU A 668 23.63 -115.36 -37.34
N ASP A 669 23.73 -114.45 -38.30
CA ASP A 669 23.29 -114.69 -39.68
C ASP A 669 24.06 -115.84 -40.35
N ALA A 670 25.37 -115.95 -40.07
CA ALA A 670 26.19 -117.07 -40.53
C ALA A 670 25.77 -118.41 -39.90
N ILE A 671 25.43 -118.42 -38.61
CA ILE A 671 24.88 -119.62 -37.95
C ILE A 671 23.52 -119.99 -38.56
N GLY A 672 22.64 -119.01 -38.79
CA GLY A 672 21.36 -119.23 -39.47
C GLY A 672 21.53 -119.86 -40.85
N THR A 673 22.48 -119.34 -41.64
CA THR A 673 22.82 -119.88 -42.96
C THR A 673 23.36 -121.31 -42.86
N GLN A 674 24.22 -121.59 -41.88
CA GLN A 674 24.76 -122.94 -41.63
C GLN A 674 23.64 -123.94 -41.28
N LEU A 675 22.67 -123.53 -40.46
CA LEU A 675 21.50 -124.34 -40.09
C LEU A 675 20.61 -124.63 -41.31
N GLN A 676 20.31 -123.61 -42.11
CA GLN A 676 19.55 -123.77 -43.36
C GLN A 676 20.26 -124.68 -44.37
N GLY A 677 21.59 -124.65 -44.43
CA GLY A 677 22.42 -125.49 -45.28
C GLY A 677 22.50 -126.98 -44.87
N GLY A 678 21.67 -127.42 -43.91
CA GLY A 678 21.55 -128.82 -43.51
C GLY A 678 22.72 -129.33 -42.66
N ALA A 679 23.21 -128.53 -41.71
CA ALA A 679 24.35 -128.88 -40.86
C ALA A 679 24.21 -130.25 -40.16
N PHE A 680 23.00 -130.63 -39.74
CA PHE A 680 22.73 -131.90 -39.07
C PHE A 680 22.24 -132.99 -40.02
N ALA A 681 21.66 -132.63 -41.17
CA ALA A 681 21.14 -133.61 -42.14
C ALA A 681 22.27 -134.22 -42.98
N LYS A 682 23.32 -133.46 -43.31
CA LYS A 682 24.43 -133.93 -44.15
C LYS A 682 25.14 -135.19 -43.61
N PRO A 683 25.52 -135.29 -42.32
CA PRO A 683 26.11 -136.51 -41.77
C PRO A 683 25.17 -137.72 -41.84
N VAL A 684 23.86 -137.51 -41.65
CA VAL A 684 22.83 -138.55 -41.74
C VAL A 684 22.70 -139.06 -43.18
N THR A 685 22.63 -138.17 -44.16
CA THR A 685 22.59 -138.54 -45.59
C THR A 685 23.84 -139.30 -46.00
N ALA A 686 25.01 -138.87 -45.53
CA ALA A 686 26.28 -139.55 -45.84
C ALA A 686 26.35 -140.97 -45.24
N VAL A 687 25.93 -141.16 -43.98
CA VAL A 687 25.91 -142.50 -43.37
C VAL A 687 24.81 -143.39 -43.94
N ASN A 688 23.66 -142.82 -44.32
CA ASN A 688 22.63 -143.57 -45.06
C ASN A 688 23.19 -144.15 -46.36
N GLY A 689 23.95 -143.36 -47.13
CA GLY A 689 24.65 -143.84 -48.33
C GLY A 689 25.62 -144.99 -48.03
N ARG A 690 26.41 -144.88 -46.96
CA ARG A 690 27.35 -145.94 -46.52
C ARG A 690 26.62 -147.21 -46.05
N VAL A 691 25.58 -147.06 -45.25
CA VAL A 691 24.71 -148.17 -44.78
C VAL A 691 24.11 -148.90 -45.96
N THR A 692 23.55 -148.16 -46.92
CA THR A 692 22.95 -148.73 -48.14
C THR A 692 23.99 -149.53 -48.94
N ALA A 693 25.18 -148.96 -49.18
CA ALA A 693 26.25 -149.64 -49.91
C ALA A 693 26.75 -150.90 -49.19
N ALA A 694 26.94 -150.83 -47.87
CA ALA A 694 27.42 -151.95 -47.06
C ALA A 694 26.42 -153.12 -47.03
N LEU A 695 25.12 -152.82 -46.87
CA LEU A 695 24.06 -153.84 -46.90
C LEU A 695 23.90 -154.45 -48.30
N GLN A 696 24.03 -153.65 -49.37
CA GLN A 696 24.02 -154.18 -50.75
C GLN A 696 25.22 -155.09 -51.03
N ALA A 697 26.41 -154.78 -50.50
CA ALA A 697 27.61 -155.59 -50.66
C ALA A 697 27.59 -156.89 -49.83
N LEU A 698 26.75 -156.97 -48.80
CA LEU A 698 26.63 -158.14 -47.93
C LEU A 698 25.99 -159.33 -48.67
N GLY A 699 24.94 -159.08 -49.46
CA GLY A 699 24.22 -160.10 -50.22
C GLY A 699 25.13 -160.98 -51.11
N PRO A 700 25.91 -160.40 -52.04
CA PRO A 700 26.84 -161.15 -52.88
C PRO A 700 27.90 -161.94 -52.09
N LYS A 701 28.38 -161.41 -50.96
CA LYS A 701 29.35 -162.09 -50.10
C LYS A 701 28.75 -163.30 -49.38
N LEU A 702 27.50 -163.18 -48.91
CA LEU A 702 26.76 -164.30 -48.33
C LEU A 702 26.41 -165.35 -49.38
N ASP A 703 26.06 -164.94 -50.59
CA ASP A 703 25.74 -165.87 -51.68
C ASP A 703 26.96 -166.71 -52.08
N ALA A 704 28.15 -166.10 -52.15
CA ALA A 704 29.41 -166.83 -52.38
C ALA A 704 29.75 -167.82 -51.26
N LEU A 705 29.34 -167.55 -50.01
CA LEU A 705 29.51 -168.47 -48.88
C LEU A 705 28.47 -169.61 -48.88
N ALA A 706 27.29 -169.39 -49.50
CA ALA A 706 26.17 -170.32 -49.53
C ALA A 706 26.26 -171.35 -50.68
N THR A 707 27.06 -171.10 -51.71
CA THR A 707 27.45 -172.07 -52.76
C THR A 707 28.63 -172.92 -52.28
#